data_AF-A0A0T2KYQ7-F1
#
_entry.id   AF-A0A0T2KYQ7-F1
#
_cell.length_a   1.000
_cell.length_b   1.000
_cell.length_c   1.000
_cell.angle_alpha   90.00
_cell.angle_beta   90.00
_cell.angle_gamma   90.00
#
_symmetry.space_group_name_H-M   'P 1'
#
loop_
_entity.id
_entity.type
_entity.pdbx_description
1 polymer ?
#
loop_
_entity_poly.entity_id
_entity_poly.type
_entity_poly.pdbx_seq_one_letter_code
_entity_poly.pdbx_strand_id
1 'polypeptide(L)'
;MTTPRVAFVAVFHETNTFSSGETGRDGFAARWYRGGQLHDAFASTKTVGGGFLDGAAEAGMTVVPVFGAFATPSGPVTRPAFDDILAEIEQGLTDLEVDGILLELHGDLFVSGSEDAEAEIVSLVSRLQPGRPIAAVTDLHANVSVPRLTELAILVGYRTNPHVDTWATGRRAALLLADVIAGRLAPVREHAGLPIVAAPSVQQTADEPLRSLIALADELEADPRLVDVTVHAGYAYGDSASTGMGFSATADAAHRAAARDAVDRLKALAARTASVFRTSFPSAADAILEAVTAPGLVAIADTGDNINGGSPGDTTWLSHLAIRHPERRFLTTIADPAAVQIARTAGVGARVSLSLGGHASTTSGEPITGEAEVLAITDGVFRNEGPMATGNRIDMHGAAVVRIANLTVLIQGSATQPNDSAMFRSAGIDLNDVDVVLLKGAAAIRADWSPRVSRIIDAGTLGETDQVLSRLDYRRAALLPAPAVLVEHQDVAGAPAMFPSAARIGERIIVVWSDTPDGWPGGRALGSWSDDDGRTWSAPVVVATPAPGEASVVSALSLTPRADGTVRFAYNGVTWPTPNAADRIATVSFTDSTDGERWSDPITLQSPYAFPAVYGEIVPVPGGEIMPIWGRRSSDEHWRAGVWFAEDGTTWQEHGNVGWAPVAALDEHYVDDGSQNVDDDIAEQISQPRFRPHDATGGFNETSIQRVSDGALRAIVRQQGVAGASDPLMLFTTASGDDGRTWSAPTELGFTGMSPCLRVLPDGRLLLAYRRTVPTVADTAAVEVRIGSPDAARWSLPLPLPTGSDEPLPYEYQVGYPSIVTSVTSGEHLVLHYSYRDGEGRLLRLARIRVPELG
;
A
#
# COMPACT_ATOMS: atom_id res chain seq x y z
N MET A 1 42.53 -22.67 -9.03
CA MET A 1 41.07 -22.73 -9.23
C MET A 1 40.79 -22.00 -10.53
N THR A 2 39.91 -22.53 -11.37
CA THR A 2 39.48 -21.82 -12.59
C THR A 2 38.73 -20.57 -12.19
N THR A 3 38.96 -19.46 -12.89
CA THR A 3 38.23 -18.20 -12.71
C THR A 3 36.74 -18.43 -12.98
N PRO A 4 35.82 -18.12 -12.04
CA PRO A 4 34.40 -18.33 -12.27
C PRO A 4 33.89 -17.57 -13.48
N ARG A 5 33.01 -18.17 -14.26
CA ARG A 5 32.41 -17.59 -15.46
C ARG A 5 30.94 -17.28 -15.21
N VAL A 6 30.49 -16.08 -15.55
CA VAL A 6 29.07 -15.69 -15.37
C VAL A 6 28.46 -15.22 -16.68
N ALA A 7 27.29 -15.74 -17.04
CA ALA A 7 26.56 -15.28 -18.22
C ALA A 7 25.94 -13.89 -17.94
N PHE A 8 25.94 -13.00 -18.93
CA PHE A 8 25.21 -11.73 -18.86
C PHE A 8 24.10 -11.70 -19.92
N VAL A 9 22.85 -11.64 -19.45
CA VAL A 9 21.63 -11.48 -20.24
C VAL A 9 20.90 -10.21 -19.79
N ALA A 10 20.36 -9.45 -20.74
CA ALA A 10 19.55 -8.27 -20.44
C ALA A 10 18.28 -8.22 -21.31
N VAL A 11 17.12 -8.04 -20.69
CA VAL A 11 15.87 -7.72 -21.38
C VAL A 11 15.19 -6.61 -20.61
N PHE A 12 15.04 -5.46 -21.25
CA PHE A 12 14.57 -4.25 -20.58
C PHE A 12 13.50 -3.55 -21.41
N HIS A 13 12.28 -3.56 -20.89
CA HIS A 13 11.14 -2.80 -21.37
C HIS A 13 10.14 -2.65 -20.23
N GLU A 14 9.62 -1.45 -20.07
CA GLU A 14 8.54 -1.13 -19.12
C GLU A 14 7.25 -1.02 -19.92
N THR A 15 6.27 -1.87 -19.59
CA THR A 15 5.06 -1.96 -20.40
C THR A 15 3.92 -1.10 -19.86
N ASN A 16 3.55 -0.06 -20.61
CA ASN A 16 2.30 0.64 -20.38
C ASN A 16 1.12 -0.14 -20.98
N THR A 17 0.41 -0.91 -20.17
CA THR A 17 -0.76 -1.70 -20.58
C THR A 17 -1.97 -0.86 -20.99
N PHE A 18 -1.98 0.45 -20.68
CA PHE A 18 -3.00 1.40 -21.10
C PHE A 18 -2.66 2.09 -22.42
N SER A 19 -1.44 1.91 -22.94
CA SER A 19 -1.05 2.42 -24.25
C SER A 19 -1.84 1.74 -25.36
N SER A 20 -2.18 2.50 -26.39
CA SER A 20 -2.99 2.03 -27.52
C SER A 20 -2.21 1.15 -28.51
N GLY A 21 -0.88 1.16 -28.46
CA GLY A 21 0.00 0.41 -29.36
C GLY A 21 0.57 -0.88 -28.76
N GLU A 22 1.20 -1.69 -29.61
CA GLU A 22 2.02 -2.83 -29.19
C GLU A 22 3.48 -2.61 -29.63
N THR A 23 4.41 -3.22 -28.90
CA THR A 23 5.85 -3.17 -29.16
C THR A 23 6.27 -4.42 -29.94
N GLY A 24 6.53 -4.25 -31.23
CA GLY A 24 7.11 -5.28 -32.09
C GLY A 24 8.63 -5.37 -32.00
N ARG A 25 9.24 -6.30 -32.76
CA ARG A 25 10.69 -6.48 -32.82
C ARG A 25 11.45 -5.21 -33.22
N ASP A 26 10.86 -4.39 -34.09
CA ASP A 26 11.44 -3.12 -34.54
C ASP A 26 11.70 -2.15 -33.37
N GLY A 27 10.90 -2.21 -32.30
CA GLY A 27 11.11 -1.41 -31.09
C GLY A 27 12.41 -1.74 -30.35
N PHE A 28 12.94 -2.95 -30.52
CA PHE A 28 14.21 -3.40 -29.94
C PHE A 28 15.40 -3.27 -30.90
N ALA A 29 15.16 -3.00 -32.19
CA ALA A 29 16.18 -3.12 -33.24
C ALA A 29 17.41 -2.21 -32.99
N ALA A 30 17.20 -1.03 -32.42
CA ALA A 30 18.27 -0.08 -32.11
C ALA A 30 19.20 -0.56 -30.98
N ARG A 31 18.73 -1.47 -30.12
CA ARG A 31 19.46 -1.97 -28.94
C ARG A 31 19.31 -3.50 -28.82
N TRP A 32 19.59 -4.18 -29.93
CA TRP A 32 19.64 -5.64 -30.05
C TRP A 32 21.10 -6.11 -30.11
N TYR A 33 21.63 -6.59 -29.00
CA TYR A 33 23.04 -6.89 -28.81
C TYR A 33 23.29 -8.38 -28.68
N ARG A 34 24.22 -8.92 -29.47
CA ARG A 34 24.67 -10.32 -29.38
C ARG A 34 26.12 -10.40 -28.94
N GLY A 35 26.40 -11.28 -27.97
CA GLY A 35 27.77 -11.53 -27.51
C GLY A 35 28.51 -10.24 -27.15
N GLY A 36 29.72 -10.06 -27.67
CA GLY A 36 30.58 -8.90 -27.38
C GLY A 36 29.94 -7.53 -27.61
N GLN A 37 28.93 -7.41 -28.48
CA GLN A 37 28.21 -6.14 -28.67
C GLN A 37 27.56 -5.64 -27.37
N LEU A 38 27.10 -6.56 -26.52
CA LEU A 38 26.50 -6.24 -25.23
C LEU A 38 27.54 -5.66 -24.27
N HIS A 39 28.74 -6.24 -24.26
CA HIS A 39 29.86 -5.71 -23.50
C HIS A 39 30.23 -4.30 -23.98
N ASP A 40 30.41 -4.12 -25.28
CA ASP A 40 30.86 -2.85 -25.85
C ASP A 40 29.84 -1.71 -25.65
N ALA A 41 28.55 -2.05 -25.57
CA ALA A 41 27.48 -1.08 -25.31
C ALA A 41 27.51 -0.52 -23.88
N PHE A 42 27.96 -1.29 -22.89
CA PHE A 42 27.85 -0.96 -21.46
C PHE A 42 29.20 -0.82 -20.73
N ALA A 43 30.32 -1.14 -21.39
CA ALA A 43 31.62 -0.89 -20.81
C ALA A 43 31.81 0.62 -20.53
N SER A 44 32.27 0.95 -19.32
CA SER A 44 32.51 2.33 -18.88
C SER A 44 31.26 3.24 -18.83
N THR A 45 30.05 2.68 -18.70
CA THR A 45 28.81 3.45 -18.50
C THR A 45 28.32 3.37 -17.07
N LYS A 46 27.58 4.39 -16.62
CA LYS A 46 26.85 4.35 -15.33
C LYS A 46 25.47 3.69 -15.47
N THR A 47 25.46 2.44 -15.94
CA THR A 47 24.26 1.59 -16.13
C THR A 47 24.39 0.28 -15.36
N VAL A 48 23.31 -0.50 -15.25
CA VAL A 48 23.34 -1.84 -14.64
C VAL A 48 24.36 -2.75 -15.32
N GLY A 49 24.31 -2.86 -16.66
CA GLY A 49 25.31 -3.62 -17.42
C GLY A 49 26.75 -3.20 -17.15
N GLY A 50 27.03 -1.90 -17.02
CA GLY A 50 28.37 -1.41 -16.63
C GLY A 50 28.75 -1.83 -15.21
N GLY A 51 27.80 -1.80 -14.28
CA GLY A 51 27.96 -2.29 -12.92
C GLY A 51 28.23 -3.79 -12.84
N PHE A 52 27.57 -4.60 -13.68
CA PHE A 52 27.84 -6.04 -13.80
C PHE A 52 29.28 -6.30 -14.24
N LEU A 53 29.75 -5.61 -15.27
CA LEU A 53 31.12 -5.76 -15.77
C LEU A 53 32.15 -5.40 -14.71
N ASP A 54 31.99 -4.25 -14.06
CA ASP A 54 32.91 -3.76 -13.04
C ASP A 54 32.90 -4.63 -11.77
N GLY A 55 31.71 -5.01 -11.29
CA GLY A 55 31.55 -5.84 -10.09
C GLY A 55 32.03 -7.28 -10.30
N ALA A 56 31.82 -7.86 -11.47
CA ALA A 56 32.37 -9.17 -11.81
C ALA A 56 33.90 -9.14 -11.87
N ALA A 57 34.49 -8.09 -12.47
CA ALA A 57 35.94 -7.91 -12.49
C ALA A 57 36.52 -7.77 -11.08
N GLU A 58 35.86 -7.00 -10.20
CA GLU A 58 36.23 -6.85 -8.79
C GLU A 58 36.19 -8.18 -8.02
N ALA A 59 35.17 -8.99 -8.26
CA ALA A 59 35.01 -10.31 -7.67
C ALA A 59 35.95 -11.39 -8.27
N GLY A 60 36.73 -11.05 -9.30
CA GLY A 60 37.57 -12.01 -10.02
C GLY A 60 36.77 -13.03 -10.83
N MET A 61 35.61 -12.64 -11.36
CA MET A 61 34.79 -13.42 -12.29
C MET A 61 35.00 -12.95 -13.74
N THR A 62 34.81 -13.85 -14.71
CA THR A 62 34.79 -13.52 -16.14
C THR A 62 33.35 -13.45 -16.63
N VAL A 63 32.93 -12.28 -17.12
CA VAL A 63 31.61 -12.13 -17.75
C VAL A 63 31.63 -12.71 -19.16
N VAL A 64 30.62 -13.53 -19.48
CA VAL A 64 30.33 -14.03 -20.82
C VAL A 64 29.06 -13.32 -21.29
N PRO A 65 29.18 -12.27 -22.13
CA PRO A 65 28.01 -11.59 -22.68
C PRO A 65 27.24 -12.55 -23.60
N VAL A 66 25.93 -12.65 -23.41
CA VAL A 66 25.07 -13.57 -24.17
C VAL A 66 24.19 -12.76 -25.12
N PHE A 67 23.22 -12.03 -24.56
CA PHE A 67 22.20 -11.33 -25.33
C PHE A 67 21.64 -10.13 -24.57
N GLY A 68 21.33 -9.05 -25.29
CA GLY A 68 20.67 -7.87 -24.77
C GLY A 68 19.58 -7.36 -25.70
N ALA A 69 18.38 -7.12 -25.19
CA ALA A 69 17.29 -6.45 -25.90
C ALA A 69 16.73 -5.32 -25.04
N PHE A 70 16.76 -4.10 -25.56
CA PHE A 70 16.22 -2.93 -24.87
C PHE A 70 15.27 -2.16 -25.79
N ALA A 71 14.10 -1.80 -25.27
CA ALA A 71 13.18 -0.90 -25.94
C ALA A 71 12.86 0.28 -25.01
N THR A 72 12.55 1.44 -25.60
CA THR A 72 11.93 2.54 -24.84
C THR A 72 10.60 2.03 -24.27
N PRO A 73 10.22 2.41 -23.02
CA PRO A 73 8.90 2.10 -22.50
C PRO A 73 7.80 2.41 -23.52
N SER A 74 6.80 1.54 -23.61
CA SER A 74 5.69 1.63 -24.57
C SER A 74 4.64 0.55 -24.27
N GLY A 75 3.65 0.38 -25.15
CA GLY A 75 2.62 -0.65 -25.00
C GLY A 75 3.12 -2.10 -25.06
N PRO A 76 2.23 -3.09 -24.82
CA PRO A 76 2.57 -4.50 -24.68
C PRO A 76 3.48 -5.06 -25.75
N VAL A 77 4.48 -5.85 -25.35
CA VAL A 77 5.34 -6.54 -26.31
C VAL A 77 4.55 -7.65 -27.00
N THR A 78 4.63 -7.68 -28.34
CA THR A 78 3.98 -8.73 -29.10
C THR A 78 4.61 -10.10 -28.81
N ARG A 79 3.79 -11.16 -28.72
CA ARG A 79 4.29 -12.53 -28.50
C ARG A 79 5.39 -12.95 -29.48
N PRO A 80 5.31 -12.68 -30.80
CA PRO A 80 6.39 -13.02 -31.73
C PRO A 80 7.72 -12.29 -31.44
N ALA A 81 7.67 -11.01 -31.05
CA ALA A 81 8.89 -10.27 -30.70
C ALA A 81 9.53 -10.84 -29.42
N PHE A 82 8.71 -11.25 -28.45
CA PHE A 82 9.20 -11.90 -27.24
C PHE A 82 9.73 -13.32 -27.50
N ASP A 83 9.10 -14.10 -28.40
CA ASP A 83 9.61 -15.40 -28.84
C ASP A 83 11.01 -15.28 -29.47
N ASP A 84 11.22 -14.23 -30.28
CA ASP A 84 12.54 -13.95 -30.85
C ASP A 84 13.59 -13.64 -29.77
N ILE A 85 13.21 -12.91 -28.71
CA ILE A 85 14.09 -12.65 -27.56
C ILE A 85 14.44 -13.95 -26.84
N LEU A 86 13.45 -14.79 -26.54
CA LEU A 86 13.66 -16.08 -25.88
C LEU A 86 14.57 -16.99 -26.72
N ALA A 87 14.40 -17.00 -28.05
CA ALA A 87 15.22 -17.80 -28.95
C ALA A 87 16.70 -17.37 -28.93
N GLU A 88 17.02 -16.07 -28.85
CA GLU A 88 18.40 -15.59 -28.73
C GLU A 88 19.02 -15.98 -27.38
N ILE A 89 18.26 -15.87 -26.29
CA ILE A 89 18.69 -16.30 -24.95
C ILE A 89 18.96 -17.81 -24.96
N GLU A 90 18.02 -18.60 -25.50
CA GLU A 90 18.17 -20.05 -25.60
C GLU A 90 19.39 -20.44 -26.42
N GLN A 91 19.56 -19.84 -27.60
CA GLN A 91 20.71 -20.09 -28.46
C GLN A 91 22.03 -19.73 -27.77
N GLY A 92 22.08 -18.61 -27.04
CA GLY A 92 23.29 -18.12 -26.40
C GLY A 92 23.67 -18.87 -25.11
N LEU A 93 22.70 -19.48 -24.43
CA LEU A 93 22.93 -20.27 -23.22
C LEU A 93 23.07 -21.77 -23.47
N THR A 94 22.59 -22.28 -24.61
CA THR A 94 22.76 -23.69 -24.99
C THR A 94 24.24 -24.03 -25.10
N ASP A 95 24.66 -25.11 -24.46
CA ASP A 95 26.05 -25.59 -24.38
C ASP A 95 27.05 -24.62 -23.71
N LEU A 96 26.59 -23.50 -23.14
CA LEU A 96 27.46 -22.57 -22.43
C LEU A 96 27.72 -23.05 -21.01
N GLU A 97 28.98 -23.30 -20.66
CA GLU A 97 29.38 -23.60 -19.29
C GLU A 97 29.68 -22.32 -18.50
N VAL A 98 28.83 -22.04 -17.51
CA VAL A 98 28.97 -20.93 -16.55
C VAL A 98 28.72 -21.40 -15.12
N ASP A 99 29.22 -20.63 -14.17
CA ASP A 99 29.08 -20.83 -12.73
C ASP A 99 27.91 -20.04 -12.15
N GLY A 100 27.37 -19.05 -12.88
CA GLY A 100 26.20 -18.27 -12.49
C GLY A 100 25.71 -17.35 -13.62
N ILE A 101 24.60 -16.66 -13.38
CA ILE A 101 23.95 -15.78 -14.37
C ILE A 101 23.67 -14.41 -13.73
N LEU A 102 24.06 -13.35 -14.45
CA LEU A 102 23.66 -11.97 -14.21
C LEU A 102 22.56 -11.60 -15.19
N LEU A 103 21.41 -11.21 -14.64
CA LEU A 103 20.20 -10.92 -15.41
C LEU A 103 19.75 -9.48 -15.14
N GLU A 104 19.74 -8.64 -16.18
CA GLU A 104 19.16 -7.29 -16.11
C GLU A 104 17.72 -7.35 -16.65
N LEU A 105 16.77 -7.07 -15.77
CA LEU A 105 15.34 -7.01 -16.05
C LEU A 105 14.80 -5.62 -15.74
N HIS A 106 13.63 -5.27 -16.27
CA HIS A 106 12.93 -4.07 -15.82
C HIS A 106 12.16 -4.37 -14.53
N GLY A 107 11.39 -5.44 -14.53
CA GLY A 107 10.47 -5.81 -13.46
C GLY A 107 8.99 -5.59 -13.80
N ASP A 108 8.68 -5.07 -14.99
CA ASP A 108 7.31 -4.83 -15.49
C ASP A 108 7.20 -5.05 -17.02
N LEU A 109 7.70 -6.19 -17.49
CA LEU A 109 7.55 -6.60 -18.89
C LEU A 109 6.25 -7.41 -19.07
N PHE A 110 5.32 -6.86 -19.86
CA PHE A 110 4.08 -7.52 -20.20
C PHE A 110 4.05 -7.88 -21.69
N VAL A 111 3.63 -9.11 -21.98
CA VAL A 111 3.51 -9.65 -23.34
C VAL A 111 2.07 -10.04 -23.60
N SER A 112 1.59 -9.89 -24.83
CA SER A 112 0.25 -10.34 -25.21
C SER A 112 0.07 -11.84 -24.91
N GLY A 113 -0.70 -12.14 -23.85
CA GLY A 113 -0.92 -13.50 -23.33
C GLY A 113 -0.11 -13.90 -22.09
N SER A 114 0.76 -13.02 -21.56
CA SER A 114 1.58 -13.24 -20.36
C SER A 114 1.75 -11.96 -19.55
N GLU A 115 1.21 -11.95 -18.32
CA GLU A 115 1.28 -10.79 -17.42
C GLU A 115 2.65 -10.59 -16.77
N ASP A 116 3.49 -11.63 -16.74
CA ASP A 116 4.85 -11.59 -16.22
C ASP A 116 5.77 -12.37 -17.17
N ALA A 117 6.12 -11.73 -18.28
CA ALA A 117 7.03 -12.31 -19.27
C ALA A 117 8.45 -12.49 -18.72
N GLU A 118 8.82 -11.75 -17.68
CA GLU A 118 10.11 -11.90 -17.01
C GLU A 118 10.22 -13.21 -16.24
N ALA A 119 9.11 -13.74 -15.68
CA ALA A 119 9.09 -15.09 -15.13
C ALA A 119 9.39 -16.16 -16.20
N GLU A 120 8.95 -15.98 -17.45
CA GLU A 120 9.30 -16.88 -18.55
C GLU A 120 10.80 -16.82 -18.89
N ILE A 121 11.41 -15.64 -18.85
CA ILE A 121 12.87 -15.48 -19.04
C ILE A 121 13.61 -16.22 -17.93
N VAL A 122 13.25 -15.99 -16.66
CA VAL A 122 13.91 -16.65 -15.52
C VAL A 122 13.78 -18.17 -15.64
N SER A 123 12.57 -18.67 -15.93
CA SER A 123 12.30 -20.11 -16.11
C SER A 123 13.14 -20.72 -17.25
N LEU A 124 13.30 -20.00 -18.36
CA LEU A 124 14.14 -20.43 -19.48
C LEU A 124 15.61 -20.53 -19.05
N VAL A 125 16.14 -19.49 -18.43
CA VAL A 125 17.54 -19.42 -17.97
C VAL A 125 17.83 -20.54 -16.97
N SER A 126 16.97 -20.72 -15.97
CA SER A 126 17.08 -21.77 -14.94
C SER A 126 17.06 -23.17 -15.54
N ARG A 127 16.17 -23.43 -16.52
CA ARG A 127 16.10 -24.71 -17.24
C ARG A 127 17.37 -25.01 -18.05
N LEU A 128 17.95 -24.00 -18.69
CA LEU A 128 19.16 -24.16 -19.51
C LEU A 128 20.44 -24.24 -18.68
N GLN A 129 20.44 -23.67 -17.47
CA GLN A 129 21.59 -23.63 -16.56
C GLN A 129 21.23 -24.23 -15.19
N PRO A 130 20.85 -25.52 -15.14
CA PRO A 130 20.31 -26.13 -13.92
C PRO A 130 21.30 -26.09 -12.76
N GLY A 131 20.82 -25.63 -11.60
CA GLY A 131 21.60 -25.54 -10.36
C GLY A 131 22.59 -24.38 -10.31
N ARG A 132 22.62 -23.49 -11.31
CA ARG A 132 23.46 -22.29 -11.31
C ARG A 132 22.70 -21.12 -10.68
N PRO A 133 23.32 -20.35 -9.75
CA PRO A 133 22.67 -19.20 -9.14
C PRO A 133 22.43 -18.09 -10.16
N ILE A 134 21.24 -17.49 -10.09
CA ILE A 134 20.83 -16.34 -10.90
C ILE A 134 20.74 -15.12 -10.00
N ALA A 135 21.46 -14.05 -10.32
CA ALA A 135 21.31 -12.74 -9.70
C ALA A 135 20.63 -11.80 -10.69
N ALA A 136 19.44 -11.32 -10.33
CA ALA A 136 18.67 -10.39 -11.13
C ALA A 136 18.70 -8.97 -10.55
N VAL A 137 18.71 -7.99 -11.44
CA VAL A 137 18.47 -6.58 -11.13
C VAL A 137 17.11 -6.18 -11.69
N THR A 138 16.33 -5.42 -10.92
CA THR A 138 15.09 -4.79 -11.38
C THR A 138 15.08 -3.28 -11.11
N ASP A 139 14.24 -2.57 -11.87
CA ASP A 139 13.90 -1.18 -11.62
C ASP A 139 13.15 -1.05 -10.27
N LEU A 140 13.17 0.15 -9.69
CA LEU A 140 12.35 0.51 -8.53
C LEU A 140 10.86 0.43 -8.85
N HIS A 141 10.46 0.63 -10.11
CA HIS A 141 9.08 0.53 -10.56
C HIS A 141 8.60 -0.92 -10.79
N ALA A 142 9.41 -1.94 -10.50
CA ALA A 142 9.04 -3.34 -10.72
C ALA A 142 7.72 -3.73 -10.02
N ASN A 143 6.79 -4.32 -10.78
CA ASN A 143 5.62 -5.03 -10.24
C ASN A 143 6.00 -6.50 -10.05
N VAL A 144 6.55 -6.83 -8.89
CA VAL A 144 7.16 -8.14 -8.65
C VAL A 144 6.12 -9.23 -8.35
N SER A 145 6.13 -10.31 -9.14
CA SER A 145 5.33 -11.50 -8.87
C SER A 145 6.08 -12.52 -8.00
N VAL A 146 5.34 -13.30 -7.21
CA VAL A 146 5.91 -14.40 -6.41
C VAL A 146 6.53 -15.51 -7.27
N PRO A 147 5.92 -15.98 -8.38
CA PRO A 147 6.52 -17.00 -9.24
C PRO A 147 7.93 -16.67 -9.70
N ARG A 148 8.18 -15.42 -10.13
CA ARG A 148 9.49 -14.93 -10.60
C ARG A 148 10.59 -15.05 -9.55
N LEU A 149 10.26 -14.93 -8.27
CA LEU A 149 11.22 -14.92 -7.16
C LEU A 149 11.75 -16.30 -6.78
N THR A 150 11.03 -17.37 -7.13
CA THR A 150 11.34 -18.72 -6.63
C THR A 150 12.65 -19.29 -7.19
N GLU A 151 13.05 -18.88 -8.38
CA GLU A 151 14.22 -19.42 -9.08
C GLU A 151 15.47 -18.53 -8.99
N LEU A 152 15.31 -17.28 -8.55
CA LEU A 152 16.42 -16.35 -8.37
C LEU A 152 17.21 -16.71 -7.11
N ALA A 153 18.53 -16.60 -7.13
CA ALA A 153 19.35 -16.65 -5.93
C ALA A 153 19.39 -15.27 -5.24
N ILE A 154 19.51 -14.21 -6.04
CA ILE A 154 19.58 -12.81 -5.59
C ILE A 154 18.63 -11.98 -6.45
N LEU A 155 17.88 -11.07 -5.83
CA LEU A 155 17.16 -9.99 -6.48
C LEU A 155 17.56 -8.70 -5.79
N VAL A 156 18.05 -7.72 -6.56
CA VAL A 156 18.34 -6.37 -6.07
C VAL A 156 17.61 -5.33 -6.91
N GLY A 157 16.99 -4.35 -6.26
CA GLY A 157 16.32 -3.24 -6.96
C GLY A 157 17.11 -1.93 -6.90
N TYR A 158 16.70 -0.98 -7.73
CA TYR A 158 17.14 0.42 -7.61
C TYR A 158 16.63 1.03 -6.30
N ARG A 159 17.42 1.91 -5.70
CA ARG A 159 17.10 2.61 -4.44
C ARG A 159 16.78 4.08 -4.65
N THR A 160 16.97 4.61 -5.85
CA THR A 160 16.76 6.02 -6.16
C THR A 160 15.73 6.22 -7.26
N ASN A 161 14.87 7.24 -7.08
CA ASN A 161 14.04 7.80 -8.14
C ASN A 161 14.16 9.33 -8.07
N PRO A 162 14.79 10.00 -9.06
CA PRO A 162 15.29 9.46 -10.33
C PRO A 162 16.39 8.39 -10.20
N HIS A 163 16.46 7.45 -11.14
CA HIS A 163 17.39 6.30 -11.10
C HIS A 163 18.84 6.70 -11.40
N VAL A 164 19.55 7.18 -10.39
CA VAL A 164 20.96 7.58 -10.48
C VAL A 164 21.92 6.50 -9.94
N ASP A 165 21.38 5.41 -9.40
CA ASP A 165 22.12 4.33 -8.73
C ASP A 165 22.23 3.02 -9.54
N THR A 166 21.79 3.00 -10.80
CA THR A 166 21.72 1.77 -11.63
C THR A 166 23.05 1.02 -11.72
N TRP A 167 24.17 1.72 -11.88
CA TRP A 167 25.52 1.13 -11.85
C TRP A 167 25.86 0.49 -10.50
N ALA A 168 25.52 1.16 -9.39
CA ALA A 168 25.80 0.66 -8.05
C ALA A 168 25.00 -0.62 -7.77
N THR A 169 23.75 -0.66 -8.24
CA THR A 169 22.88 -1.84 -8.14
C THR A 169 23.39 -3.01 -8.98
N GLY A 170 23.82 -2.77 -10.23
CA GLY A 170 24.48 -3.81 -11.04
C GLY A 170 25.73 -4.37 -10.35
N ARG A 171 26.60 -3.48 -9.85
CA ARG A 171 27.79 -3.89 -9.10
C ARG A 171 27.44 -4.73 -7.87
N ARG A 172 26.43 -4.34 -7.10
CA ARG A 172 25.95 -5.09 -5.92
C ARG A 172 25.51 -6.50 -6.28
N ALA A 173 24.73 -6.67 -7.34
CA ALA A 173 24.27 -8.00 -7.77
C ALA A 173 25.44 -8.93 -8.16
N ALA A 174 26.45 -8.40 -8.85
CA ALA A 174 27.63 -9.18 -9.24
C ALA A 174 28.47 -9.64 -8.04
N LEU A 175 28.65 -8.79 -7.05
CA LEU A 175 29.35 -9.15 -5.81
C LEU A 175 28.59 -10.21 -5.01
N LEU A 176 27.27 -10.06 -4.86
CA LEU A 176 26.42 -11.04 -4.18
C LEU A 176 26.42 -12.38 -4.91
N LEU A 177 26.35 -12.39 -6.25
CA LEU A 177 26.47 -13.62 -7.04
C LEU A 177 27.81 -14.33 -6.77
N ALA A 178 28.90 -13.58 -6.67
CA ALA A 178 30.21 -14.15 -6.37
C ALA A 178 30.26 -14.80 -4.97
N ASP A 179 29.59 -14.22 -3.97
CA ASP A 179 29.47 -14.82 -2.64
C ASP A 179 28.67 -16.12 -2.66
N VAL A 180 27.59 -16.18 -3.46
CA VAL A 180 26.81 -17.41 -3.65
C VAL A 180 27.63 -18.49 -4.37
N ILE A 181 28.32 -18.15 -5.47
CA ILE A 181 29.17 -19.08 -6.22
C ILE A 181 30.30 -19.64 -5.34
N ALA A 182 30.86 -18.80 -4.47
CA ALA A 182 31.92 -19.21 -3.55
C ALA A 182 31.41 -19.98 -2.31
N GLY A 183 30.10 -20.14 -2.15
CA GLY A 183 29.49 -20.78 -0.97
C GLY A 183 29.61 -19.97 0.32
N ARG A 184 29.88 -18.67 0.23
CA ARG A 184 29.92 -17.75 1.38
C ARG A 184 28.52 -17.27 1.80
N LEU A 185 27.54 -17.39 0.91
CA LEU A 185 26.16 -17.00 1.13
C LEU A 185 25.22 -18.12 0.66
N ALA A 186 24.30 -18.56 1.51
CA ALA A 186 23.20 -19.45 1.14
C ALA A 186 21.88 -18.65 1.17
N PRO A 187 21.50 -17.98 0.06
CA PRO A 187 20.49 -16.93 0.13
C PRO A 187 19.07 -17.48 0.24
N VAL A 188 18.32 -16.94 1.21
CA VAL A 188 16.86 -17.05 1.31
C VAL A 188 16.25 -15.67 1.11
N ARG A 189 15.06 -15.64 0.51
CA ARG A 189 14.36 -14.41 0.16
C ARG A 189 12.96 -14.46 0.74
N GLU A 190 12.51 -13.31 1.23
CA GLU A 190 11.13 -13.05 1.63
C GLU A 190 10.62 -11.89 0.77
N HIS A 191 9.33 -11.92 0.44
CA HIS A 191 8.69 -10.87 -0.34
C HIS A 191 7.24 -10.68 0.07
N ALA A 192 6.77 -9.43 0.02
CA ALA A 192 5.36 -9.10 0.13
C ALA A 192 4.99 -7.97 -0.84
N GLY A 193 3.91 -8.18 -1.59
CA GLY A 193 3.23 -7.15 -2.37
C GLY A 193 2.14 -6.46 -1.55
N LEU A 194 1.86 -5.21 -1.91
CA LEU A 194 0.79 -4.39 -1.35
C LEU A 194 0.18 -3.59 -2.51
N PRO A 195 -1.14 -3.71 -2.80
CA PRO A 195 -1.78 -3.07 -3.95
C PRO A 195 -2.02 -1.56 -3.72
N ILE A 196 -1.00 -0.87 -3.21
CA ILE A 196 -0.87 0.59 -3.26
C ILE A 196 -0.26 0.91 -4.61
N VAL A 197 -0.99 1.70 -5.39
CA VAL A 197 -0.55 2.16 -6.71
C VAL A 197 -0.40 3.68 -6.65
N ALA A 198 0.76 4.18 -7.06
CA ALA A 198 1.07 5.60 -7.10
C ALA A 198 1.70 5.94 -8.45
N ALA A 199 1.37 7.10 -9.02
CA ALA A 199 1.95 7.51 -10.29
C ALA A 199 3.47 7.79 -10.14
N PRO A 200 4.30 7.53 -11.16
CA PRO A 200 5.73 7.83 -11.11
C PRO A 200 6.09 9.29 -10.77
N SER A 201 5.15 10.23 -10.98
CA SER A 201 5.32 11.65 -10.63
C SER A 201 5.35 11.92 -9.12
N VAL A 202 4.96 10.96 -8.27
CA VAL A 202 4.93 11.08 -6.80
C VAL A 202 5.75 10.00 -6.10
N GLN A 203 6.63 9.32 -6.83
CA GLN A 203 7.47 8.22 -6.33
C GLN A 203 8.94 8.62 -6.16
N GLN A 204 9.25 9.92 -6.04
CA GLN A 204 10.62 10.38 -5.80
C GLN A 204 11.11 9.88 -4.44
N THR A 205 12.29 9.27 -4.41
CA THR A 205 12.84 8.70 -3.16
C THR A 205 13.33 9.73 -2.17
N ALA A 206 13.44 10.99 -2.59
CA ALA A 206 13.74 12.13 -1.71
C ALA A 206 12.49 12.69 -1.02
N ASP A 207 11.29 12.33 -1.49
CA ASP A 207 10.01 12.84 -1.00
C ASP A 207 9.24 11.78 -0.22
N GLU A 208 8.32 12.20 0.65
CA GLU A 208 7.44 11.26 1.35
C GLU A 208 6.36 10.71 0.39
N PRO A 209 5.99 9.43 0.53
CA PRO A 209 6.38 8.50 1.59
C PRO A 209 7.62 7.64 1.28
N LEU A 210 8.17 7.71 0.07
CA LEU A 210 9.29 6.85 -0.34
C LEU A 210 10.56 7.14 0.47
N ARG A 211 10.81 8.39 0.85
CA ARG A 211 11.95 8.76 1.70
C ARG A 211 11.97 7.95 2.99
N SER A 212 10.85 7.86 3.70
CA SER A 212 10.76 7.08 4.94
C SER A 212 10.92 5.58 4.70
N LEU A 213 10.39 5.06 3.58
CA LEU A 213 10.53 3.65 3.21
C LEU A 213 11.98 3.28 2.87
N ILE A 214 12.67 4.12 2.10
CA ILE A 214 14.08 3.91 1.77
C ILE A 214 14.96 4.05 3.02
N ALA A 215 14.68 5.03 3.89
CA ALA A 215 15.40 5.16 5.16
C ALA A 215 15.23 3.93 6.06
N LEU A 216 14.02 3.36 6.13
CA LEU A 216 13.78 2.13 6.87
C LEU A 216 14.50 0.93 6.22
N ALA A 217 14.52 0.85 4.89
CA ALA A 217 15.28 -0.20 4.19
C ALA A 217 16.79 -0.08 4.49
N ASP A 218 17.36 1.12 4.49
CA ASP A 218 18.75 1.39 4.87
C ASP A 218 19.03 0.99 6.33
N GLU A 219 18.12 1.31 7.26
CA GLU A 219 18.22 0.91 8.67
C GLU A 219 18.21 -0.61 8.83
N LEU A 220 17.28 -1.29 8.17
CA LEU A 220 17.15 -2.75 8.21
C LEU A 220 18.40 -3.42 7.64
N GLU A 221 18.90 -2.95 6.50
CA GLU A 221 20.08 -3.52 5.83
C GLU A 221 21.39 -3.32 6.62
N ALA A 222 21.41 -2.44 7.64
CA ALA A 222 22.52 -2.34 8.58
C ALA A 222 22.62 -3.53 9.56
N ASP A 223 21.57 -4.34 9.67
CA ASP A 223 21.60 -5.61 10.42
C ASP A 223 22.47 -6.64 9.67
N PRO A 224 23.54 -7.17 10.27
CA PRO A 224 24.43 -8.13 9.61
C PRO A 224 23.76 -9.47 9.23
N ARG A 225 22.53 -9.72 9.70
CA ARG A 225 21.73 -10.88 9.31
C ARG A 225 21.07 -10.72 7.93
N LEU A 226 20.92 -9.48 7.46
CA LEU A 226 20.32 -9.12 6.18
C LEU A 226 21.42 -8.84 5.14
N VAL A 227 21.13 -9.18 3.88
CA VAL A 227 22.06 -9.11 2.74
C VAL A 227 21.67 -8.01 1.76
N ASP A 228 20.38 -7.87 1.48
CA ASP A 228 19.80 -6.81 0.65
C ASP A 228 18.36 -6.59 1.09
N VAL A 229 17.92 -5.33 1.14
CA VAL A 229 16.53 -4.96 1.36
C VAL A 229 16.12 -4.00 0.25
N THR A 230 15.11 -4.39 -0.53
CA THR A 230 14.65 -3.65 -1.71
C THR A 230 13.20 -3.20 -1.53
N VAL A 231 12.95 -1.91 -1.78
CA VAL A 231 11.62 -1.32 -1.91
C VAL A 231 11.31 -1.16 -3.40
N HIS A 232 10.30 -1.87 -3.88
CA HIS A 232 9.72 -1.70 -5.21
C HIS A 232 8.52 -0.76 -5.08
N ALA A 233 8.57 0.41 -5.70
CA ALA A 233 7.46 1.37 -5.65
C ALA A 233 6.27 0.94 -6.53
N GLY A 234 6.49 0.00 -7.46
CA GLY A 234 5.49 -0.47 -8.41
C GLY A 234 5.24 0.51 -9.54
N TYR A 235 4.82 -0.03 -10.69
CA TYR A 235 4.55 0.75 -11.89
C TYR A 235 3.05 0.87 -12.12
N ALA A 236 2.54 2.10 -12.05
CA ALA A 236 1.10 2.35 -12.14
C ALA A 236 0.50 2.02 -13.51
N TYR A 237 1.28 2.06 -14.59
CA TYR A 237 0.73 1.85 -15.93
C TYR A 237 0.79 0.38 -16.39
N GLY A 238 1.26 -0.52 -15.53
CA GLY A 238 1.20 -1.97 -15.72
C GLY A 238 -0.01 -2.54 -14.99
N ASP A 239 -1.04 -2.98 -15.70
CA ASP A 239 -2.24 -3.66 -15.15
C ASP A 239 -2.03 -5.17 -15.14
N SER A 240 -1.64 -5.72 -13.99
CA SER A 240 -1.39 -7.13 -13.73
C SER A 240 -1.85 -7.52 -12.32
N ALA A 241 -1.90 -8.81 -12.02
CA ALA A 241 -2.16 -9.26 -10.65
C ALA A 241 -1.11 -8.79 -9.62
N SER A 242 0.10 -8.40 -10.06
CA SER A 242 1.21 -7.98 -9.20
C SER A 242 1.36 -6.45 -9.11
N THR A 243 0.45 -5.69 -9.72
CA THR A 243 0.49 -4.22 -9.73
C THR A 243 0.41 -3.65 -8.32
N GLY A 244 1.44 -2.89 -7.94
CA GLY A 244 1.52 -2.19 -6.67
C GLY A 244 2.91 -2.22 -6.05
N MET A 245 3.05 -1.60 -4.88
CA MET A 245 4.30 -1.64 -4.12
C MET A 245 4.68 -3.06 -3.72
N GLY A 246 5.97 -3.35 -3.69
CA GLY A 246 6.53 -4.62 -3.25
C GLY A 246 7.75 -4.42 -2.36
N PHE A 247 8.01 -5.38 -1.47
CA PHE A 247 9.16 -5.36 -0.57
C PHE A 247 9.85 -6.70 -0.64
N SER A 248 11.17 -6.70 -0.83
CA SER A 248 11.98 -7.91 -0.87
C SER A 248 13.12 -7.80 0.13
N ALA A 249 13.40 -8.88 0.86
CA ALA A 249 14.58 -8.97 1.71
C ALA A 249 15.31 -10.29 1.45
N THR A 250 16.63 -10.21 1.32
CA THR A 250 17.52 -11.36 1.22
C THR A 250 18.32 -11.51 2.51
N ALA A 251 18.45 -12.75 3.00
CA ALA A 251 19.30 -13.09 4.13
C ALA A 251 20.04 -14.41 3.86
N ASP A 252 21.01 -14.75 4.71
CA ASP A 252 21.48 -16.13 4.76
C ASP A 252 20.36 -17.05 5.28
N ALA A 253 20.34 -18.31 4.86
CA ALA A 253 19.35 -19.30 5.25
C ALA A 253 19.18 -19.45 6.77
N ALA A 254 20.26 -19.24 7.55
CA ALA A 254 20.21 -19.25 9.01
C ALA A 254 19.38 -18.09 9.61
N HIS A 255 19.03 -17.08 8.81
CA HIS A 255 18.43 -15.82 9.26
C HIS A 255 17.12 -15.47 8.52
N ARG A 256 16.41 -16.46 7.97
CA ARG A 256 15.11 -16.26 7.29
C ARG A 256 14.13 -15.38 8.07
N ALA A 257 14.03 -15.58 9.39
CA ALA A 257 13.12 -14.81 10.23
C ALA A 257 13.41 -13.29 10.21
N ALA A 258 14.68 -12.89 10.07
CA ALA A 258 15.05 -11.48 9.96
C ALA A 258 14.59 -10.88 8.61
N ALA A 259 14.70 -11.64 7.51
CA ALA A 259 14.19 -11.21 6.20
C ALA A 259 12.67 -11.04 6.23
N ARG A 260 11.96 -11.92 6.95
CA ARG A 260 10.52 -11.83 7.11
C ARG A 260 10.10 -10.58 7.88
N ASP A 261 10.74 -10.33 9.03
CA ASP A 261 10.51 -9.13 9.85
C ASP A 261 10.76 -7.84 9.05
N ALA A 262 11.84 -7.78 8.27
CA ALA A 262 12.15 -6.63 7.43
C ALA A 262 11.03 -6.31 6.42
N VAL A 263 10.52 -7.33 5.73
CA VAL A 263 9.41 -7.21 4.77
C VAL A 263 8.12 -6.75 5.47
N ASP A 264 7.80 -7.35 6.62
CA ASP A 264 6.58 -7.02 7.37
C ASP A 264 6.63 -5.58 7.93
N ARG A 265 7.78 -5.11 8.42
CA ARG A 265 8.00 -3.72 8.86
C ARG A 265 7.82 -2.70 7.73
N LEU A 266 8.41 -2.97 6.56
CA LEU A 266 8.27 -2.10 5.38
C LEU A 266 6.83 -2.06 4.88
N LYS A 267 6.18 -3.21 4.76
CA LYS A 267 4.76 -3.33 4.37
C LYS A 267 3.87 -2.55 5.33
N ALA A 268 4.11 -2.65 6.63
CA ALA A 268 3.34 -1.93 7.63
C ALA A 268 3.54 -0.41 7.52
N LEU A 269 4.77 0.07 7.31
CA LEU A 269 5.04 1.49 7.10
C LEU A 269 4.33 2.00 5.83
N ALA A 270 4.46 1.29 4.71
CA ALA A 270 3.83 1.66 3.45
C ALA A 270 2.31 1.77 3.56
N ALA A 271 1.66 0.82 4.24
CA ALA A 271 0.22 0.86 4.47
C ALA A 271 -0.23 2.09 5.29
N ARG A 272 0.60 2.58 6.21
CA ARG A 272 0.30 3.77 7.02
C ARG A 272 0.55 5.07 6.26
N THR A 273 1.58 5.10 5.41
CA THR A 273 1.99 6.30 4.70
C THR A 273 1.40 6.42 3.30
N ALA A 274 0.62 5.44 2.85
CA ALA A 274 0.02 5.42 1.53
C ALA A 274 -0.89 6.63 1.23
N SER A 275 -1.57 7.18 2.25
CA SER A 275 -2.39 8.39 2.10
C SER A 275 -1.58 9.68 1.92
N VAL A 276 -0.26 9.62 2.14
CA VAL A 276 0.66 10.75 1.92
C VAL A 276 0.94 10.96 0.43
N PHE A 277 0.78 9.93 -0.40
CA PHE A 277 0.90 10.08 -1.85
C PHE A 277 -0.08 11.15 -2.34
N ARG A 278 0.45 12.13 -3.07
CA ARG A 278 -0.35 13.18 -3.68
C ARG A 278 -1.25 12.58 -4.77
N THR A 279 -2.54 12.85 -4.69
CA THR A 279 -3.56 12.40 -5.66
C THR A 279 -4.18 13.55 -6.46
N SER A 280 -3.81 14.80 -6.15
CA SER A 280 -4.31 16.01 -6.81
C SER A 280 -3.17 16.78 -7.47
N PHE A 281 -3.42 17.27 -8.68
CA PHE A 281 -2.43 17.94 -9.52
C PHE A 281 -3.06 19.16 -10.20
N PRO A 282 -2.30 20.25 -10.44
CA PRO A 282 -2.76 21.38 -11.24
C PRO A 282 -3.23 20.94 -12.62
N SER A 283 -4.29 21.56 -13.13
CA SER A 283 -4.68 21.36 -14.54
C SER A 283 -3.58 21.88 -15.46
N ALA A 284 -3.57 21.44 -16.72
CA ALA A 284 -2.64 21.96 -17.74
C ALA A 284 -2.69 23.51 -17.84
N ALA A 285 -3.89 24.09 -17.71
CA ALA A 285 -4.08 25.54 -17.75
C ALA A 285 -3.51 26.23 -16.50
N ASP A 286 -3.75 25.68 -15.31
CA ASP A 286 -3.22 26.23 -14.06
C ASP A 286 -1.70 26.15 -14.01
N ALA A 287 -1.12 25.04 -14.49
CA ALA A 287 0.33 24.87 -14.58
C ALA A 287 0.99 25.90 -15.52
N ILE A 288 0.37 26.19 -16.68
CA ILE A 288 0.85 27.23 -17.59
C ILE A 288 0.76 28.61 -16.94
N LEU A 289 -0.37 28.93 -16.29
CA LEU A 289 -0.56 30.21 -15.62
C LEU A 289 0.46 30.42 -14.49
N GLU A 290 0.71 29.38 -13.70
CA GLU A 290 1.73 29.40 -12.65
C GLU A 290 3.13 29.60 -13.25
N ALA A 291 3.46 28.89 -14.33
CA ALA A 291 4.78 29.00 -14.96
C ALA A 291 5.05 30.39 -15.56
N VAL A 292 4.09 30.98 -16.27
CA VAL A 292 4.28 32.30 -16.93
C VAL A 292 4.35 33.47 -15.94
N THR A 293 3.94 33.26 -14.69
CA THR A 293 4.00 34.29 -13.63
C THR A 293 5.22 34.13 -12.72
N ALA A 294 5.87 32.97 -12.73
CA ALA A 294 7.05 32.69 -11.92
C ALA A 294 8.35 33.32 -12.52
N PRO A 295 9.34 33.65 -11.68
CA PRO A 295 10.63 34.17 -12.12
C PRO A 295 11.61 33.04 -12.53
N GLY A 296 12.54 33.37 -13.43
CA GLY A 296 13.56 32.43 -13.94
C GLY A 296 13.00 31.42 -14.94
N LEU A 297 13.85 30.50 -15.40
CA LEU A 297 13.43 29.38 -16.25
C LEU A 297 12.58 28.41 -15.43
N VAL A 298 11.36 28.16 -15.85
CA VAL A 298 10.43 27.21 -15.20
C VAL A 298 10.27 25.97 -16.06
N ALA A 299 10.24 24.79 -15.45
CA ALA A 299 9.85 23.56 -16.13
C ALA A 299 8.41 23.16 -15.77
N ILE A 300 7.65 22.71 -16.76
CA ILE A 300 6.40 21.98 -16.56
C ILE A 300 6.65 20.53 -16.97
N ALA A 301 6.44 19.60 -16.05
CA ALA A 301 6.41 18.17 -16.34
C ALA A 301 5.05 17.83 -16.97
N ASP A 302 5.06 17.42 -18.24
CA ASP A 302 3.92 16.92 -19.00
C ASP A 302 3.69 15.46 -18.63
N THR A 303 3.03 15.21 -17.49
CA THR A 303 2.99 13.86 -16.91
C THR A 303 2.14 12.90 -17.70
N GLY A 304 1.09 13.38 -18.39
CA GLY A 304 0.26 12.60 -19.29
C GLY A 304 1.02 12.09 -20.53
N ASP A 305 2.20 12.65 -20.80
CA ASP A 305 3.11 12.22 -21.87
C ASP A 305 4.52 11.95 -21.33
N ASN A 306 4.61 11.14 -20.27
CA ASN A 306 5.88 10.65 -19.76
C ASN A 306 6.43 9.57 -20.71
N ILE A 307 7.39 9.92 -21.56
CA ILE A 307 8.03 8.98 -22.51
C ILE A 307 8.67 7.80 -21.74
N ASN A 308 9.26 8.07 -20.58
CA ASN A 308 9.85 7.02 -19.73
C ASN A 308 8.81 6.27 -18.90
N GLY A 309 7.51 6.52 -19.09
CA GLY A 309 6.39 5.71 -18.60
C GLY A 309 5.55 5.17 -19.76
N GLY A 310 6.13 5.11 -20.97
CA GLY A 310 5.50 4.46 -22.10
C GLY A 310 4.53 5.30 -22.92
N SER A 311 4.56 6.62 -22.79
CA SER A 311 3.82 7.52 -23.68
C SER A 311 4.58 7.80 -24.99
N PRO A 312 3.86 8.12 -26.09
CA PRO A 312 4.44 8.28 -27.43
C PRO A 312 5.31 9.53 -27.62
N GLY A 313 5.28 10.50 -26.70
CA GLY A 313 6.08 11.72 -26.78
C GLY A 313 5.53 12.78 -27.74
N ASP A 314 4.29 12.65 -28.19
CA ASP A 314 3.70 13.48 -29.25
C ASP A 314 2.56 14.40 -28.78
N THR A 315 2.25 14.45 -27.47
CA THR A 315 1.09 15.20 -27.01
C THR A 315 1.25 16.71 -27.14
N THR A 316 0.14 17.42 -27.35
CA THR A 316 0.13 18.86 -27.70
C THR A 316 -0.64 19.74 -26.72
N TRP A 317 -1.21 19.18 -25.65
CA TRP A 317 -2.05 19.90 -24.69
C TRP A 317 -1.41 21.18 -24.14
N LEU A 318 -0.18 21.07 -23.62
CA LEU A 318 0.56 22.23 -23.09
C LEU A 318 1.02 23.17 -24.21
N SER A 319 1.37 22.64 -25.39
CA SER A 319 1.78 23.44 -26.55
C SER A 319 0.68 24.39 -27.04
N HIS A 320 -0.58 23.92 -27.05
CA HIS A 320 -1.76 24.74 -27.40
C HIS A 320 -2.00 25.87 -26.41
N LEU A 321 -1.69 25.65 -25.13
CA LEU A 321 -1.80 26.66 -24.09
C LEU A 321 -0.64 27.65 -24.16
N ALA A 322 0.59 27.17 -24.37
CA ALA A 322 1.81 27.97 -24.48
C ALA A 322 1.73 29.03 -25.59
N ILE A 323 1.17 28.70 -26.76
CA ILE A 323 1.05 29.64 -27.89
C ILE A 323 0.14 30.85 -27.58
N ARG A 324 -0.70 30.76 -26.54
CA ARG A 324 -1.59 31.85 -26.11
C ARG A 324 -0.88 32.92 -25.27
N HIS A 325 0.40 32.71 -24.94
CA HIS A 325 1.23 33.59 -24.13
C HIS A 325 2.43 34.14 -24.93
N PRO A 326 2.19 34.97 -25.96
CA PRO A 326 3.23 35.44 -26.89
C PRO A 326 4.34 36.27 -26.22
N GLU A 327 4.11 36.75 -25.00
CA GLU A 327 5.10 37.46 -24.17
C GLU A 327 6.16 36.55 -23.55
N ARG A 328 5.99 35.23 -23.62
CA ARG A 328 6.92 34.22 -23.09
C ARG A 328 7.44 33.31 -24.19
N ARG A 329 8.70 32.87 -24.07
CA ARG A 329 9.37 31.93 -24.96
C ARG A 329 9.30 30.52 -24.40
N PHE A 330 8.66 29.62 -25.14
CA PHE A 330 8.50 28.23 -24.72
C PHE A 330 9.43 27.28 -25.48
N LEU A 331 9.82 26.20 -24.82
CA LEU A 331 10.57 25.08 -25.39
C LEU A 331 9.86 23.76 -25.09
N THR A 332 9.78 22.85 -26.07
CA THR A 332 9.28 21.47 -25.86
C THR A 332 9.95 20.48 -26.81
N THR A 333 9.70 19.20 -26.59
CA THR A 333 10.01 18.10 -27.53
C THR A 333 8.72 17.50 -28.08
N ILE A 334 8.72 17.08 -29.34
CA ILE A 334 7.60 16.31 -29.94
C ILE A 334 8.19 15.19 -30.80
N ALA A 335 7.79 13.95 -30.57
CA ALA A 335 8.11 12.83 -31.44
C ALA A 335 7.24 12.88 -32.71
N ASP A 336 7.84 13.21 -33.85
CA ASP A 336 7.14 13.29 -35.14
C ASP A 336 8.14 13.04 -36.29
N PRO A 337 8.39 11.75 -36.63
CA PRO A 337 9.36 11.38 -37.67
C PRO A 337 9.03 11.99 -39.03
N ALA A 338 7.74 12.18 -39.34
CA ALA A 338 7.30 12.78 -40.60
C ALA A 338 7.69 14.27 -40.66
N ALA A 339 7.46 15.01 -39.57
CA ALA A 339 7.85 16.42 -39.49
C ALA A 339 9.38 16.60 -39.53
N VAL A 340 10.18 15.66 -38.97
CA VAL A 340 11.65 15.66 -39.15
C VAL A 340 12.01 15.58 -40.64
N GLN A 341 11.37 14.71 -41.43
CA GLN A 341 11.66 14.59 -42.86
C GLN A 341 11.25 15.84 -43.65
N ILE A 342 10.13 16.47 -43.30
CA ILE A 342 9.70 17.73 -43.92
C ILE A 342 10.74 18.83 -43.66
N ALA A 343 11.16 19.01 -42.41
CA ALA A 343 12.17 20.00 -42.04
C ALA A 343 13.51 19.73 -42.74
N ARG A 344 13.95 18.46 -42.80
CA ARG A 344 15.16 18.04 -43.53
C ARG A 344 15.11 18.38 -45.02
N THR A 345 13.98 18.14 -45.66
CA THR A 345 13.80 18.41 -47.09
C THR A 345 13.82 19.90 -47.40
N ALA A 346 13.24 20.71 -46.51
CA ALA A 346 13.19 22.17 -46.67
C ALA A 346 14.52 22.86 -46.37
N GLY A 347 15.27 22.36 -45.38
CA GLY A 347 16.56 22.90 -44.96
C GLY A 347 16.47 24.02 -43.92
N VAL A 348 17.59 24.31 -43.26
CA VAL A 348 17.70 25.36 -42.23
C VAL A 348 17.40 26.73 -42.84
N GLY A 349 16.62 27.54 -42.13
CA GLY A 349 16.15 28.88 -42.52
C GLY A 349 14.88 28.88 -43.38
N ALA A 350 14.39 27.71 -43.82
CA ALA A 350 13.12 27.62 -44.54
C ALA A 350 11.91 27.85 -43.62
N ARG A 351 10.82 28.34 -44.22
CA ARG A 351 9.49 28.34 -43.61
C ARG A 351 8.67 27.21 -44.21
N VAL A 352 8.06 26.41 -43.35
CA VAL A 352 7.28 25.22 -43.72
C VAL A 352 5.95 25.22 -42.98
N SER A 353 4.87 24.89 -43.67
CA SER A 353 3.60 24.58 -43.02
C SER A 353 3.69 23.19 -42.39
N LEU A 354 3.57 23.10 -41.07
CA LEU A 354 3.62 21.84 -40.32
C LEU A 354 2.32 21.59 -39.56
N SER A 355 2.08 20.30 -39.29
CA SER A 355 1.05 19.79 -38.38
C SER A 355 1.76 18.85 -37.40
N LEU A 356 2.13 19.37 -36.23
CA LEU A 356 3.07 18.78 -35.29
C LEU A 356 2.37 18.05 -34.15
N GLY A 357 2.74 16.78 -33.92
CA GLY A 357 2.24 15.97 -32.80
C GLY A 357 0.74 15.71 -32.85
N GLY A 358 0.19 15.01 -31.85
CA GLY A 358 -1.23 14.71 -31.76
C GLY A 358 -1.73 13.62 -32.73
N HIS A 359 -0.82 12.77 -33.20
CA HIS A 359 -1.10 11.74 -34.21
C HIS A 359 -1.07 10.31 -33.66
N ALA A 360 -0.39 10.07 -32.53
CA ALA A 360 -0.13 8.73 -32.02
C ALA A 360 -1.31 8.11 -31.28
N SER A 361 -2.11 8.93 -30.58
CA SER A 361 -3.22 8.45 -29.75
C SER A 361 -4.36 9.48 -29.69
N THR A 362 -5.58 9.01 -29.42
CA THR A 362 -6.75 9.87 -29.22
C THR A 362 -6.62 10.76 -28.00
N THR A 363 -5.73 10.42 -27.07
CA THR A 363 -5.43 11.22 -25.87
C THR A 363 -4.29 12.21 -26.08
N SER A 364 -3.64 12.23 -27.25
CA SER A 364 -2.49 13.13 -27.52
C SER A 364 -2.87 14.60 -27.71
N GLY A 365 -4.16 14.89 -27.92
CA GLY A 365 -4.64 16.22 -28.27
C GLY A 365 -4.49 16.51 -29.77
N GLU A 366 -5.03 17.65 -30.21
CA GLU A 366 -5.04 18.04 -31.63
C GLU A 366 -3.65 18.48 -32.11
N PRO A 367 -3.23 18.17 -33.35
CA PRO A 367 -1.96 18.64 -33.90
C PRO A 367 -1.79 20.17 -33.87
N ILE A 368 -0.58 20.64 -33.53
CA ILE A 368 -0.24 22.06 -33.63
C ILE A 368 0.01 22.40 -35.09
N THR A 369 -0.87 23.18 -35.71
CA THR A 369 -0.79 23.53 -37.14
C THR A 369 -0.36 24.97 -37.35
N GLY A 370 0.60 25.21 -38.24
CA GLY A 370 1.00 26.56 -38.64
C GLY A 370 2.31 26.62 -39.42
N GLU A 371 2.66 27.85 -39.83
CA GLU A 371 3.95 28.15 -40.44
C GLU A 371 5.06 28.09 -39.38
N ALA A 372 6.07 27.26 -39.62
CA ALA A 372 7.21 27.07 -38.73
C ALA A 372 8.53 27.41 -39.45
N GLU A 373 9.45 28.05 -38.73
CA GLU A 373 10.82 28.31 -39.20
C GLU A 373 11.74 27.16 -38.78
N VAL A 374 12.49 26.58 -39.72
CA VAL A 374 13.49 25.54 -39.44
C VAL A 374 14.78 26.20 -38.91
N LEU A 375 15.10 25.98 -37.64
CA LEU A 375 16.25 26.59 -36.97
C LEU A 375 17.51 25.72 -37.02
N ALA A 376 17.34 24.40 -36.90
CA ALA A 376 18.45 23.45 -36.92
C ALA A 376 17.99 22.07 -37.38
N ILE A 377 18.92 21.28 -37.91
CA ILE A 377 18.74 19.88 -38.28
C ILE A 377 19.97 19.13 -37.80
N THR A 378 19.80 18.04 -37.06
CA THR A 378 20.89 17.21 -36.55
C THR A 378 20.62 15.73 -36.81
N ASP A 379 21.62 14.86 -36.63
CA ASP A 379 21.43 13.41 -36.65
C ASP A 379 20.67 12.89 -35.40
N GLY A 380 20.50 13.74 -34.39
CA GLY A 380 19.79 13.42 -33.14
C GLY A 380 20.62 12.56 -32.17
N VAL A 381 21.95 12.49 -32.36
CA VAL A 381 22.84 11.67 -31.53
C VAL A 381 23.51 12.52 -30.46
N PHE A 382 23.43 12.10 -29.20
CA PHE A 382 24.12 12.75 -28.08
C PHE A 382 24.55 11.74 -27.01
N ARG A 383 25.26 12.20 -25.99
CA ARG A 383 25.55 11.41 -24.78
C ARG A 383 24.96 12.10 -23.56
N ASN A 384 24.43 11.31 -22.63
CA ASN A 384 23.98 11.85 -21.36
C ASN A 384 25.17 12.41 -20.57
N GLU A 385 25.02 13.63 -20.08
CA GLU A 385 25.98 14.37 -19.26
C GLU A 385 25.52 14.46 -17.79
N GLY A 386 24.21 14.43 -17.56
CA GLY A 386 23.57 14.46 -16.27
C GLY A 386 23.74 13.15 -15.47
N PRO A 387 23.23 13.12 -14.22
CA PRO A 387 23.49 12.01 -13.29
C PRO A 387 22.91 10.67 -13.74
N MET A 388 21.81 10.68 -14.47
CA MET A 388 21.12 9.47 -14.92
C MET A 388 21.80 8.90 -16.17
N ALA A 389 22.27 7.64 -16.08
CA ALA A 389 22.91 6.92 -17.17
C ALA A 389 24.05 7.70 -17.85
N THR A 390 24.86 8.42 -17.06
CA THR A 390 25.97 9.25 -17.56
C THR A 390 26.86 8.48 -18.54
N GLY A 391 27.19 9.13 -19.66
CA GLY A 391 28.03 8.57 -20.71
C GLY A 391 27.29 7.68 -21.71
N ASN A 392 26.04 7.29 -21.45
CA ASN A 392 25.24 6.49 -22.37
C ASN A 392 25.00 7.25 -23.69
N ARG A 393 25.10 6.55 -24.83
CA ARG A 393 24.83 7.12 -26.16
C ARG A 393 23.33 7.04 -26.45
N ILE A 394 22.73 8.17 -26.81
CA ILE A 394 21.32 8.28 -27.18
C ILE A 394 21.21 8.62 -28.67
N ASP A 395 20.18 8.11 -29.32
CA ASP A 395 19.88 8.31 -30.73
C ASP A 395 18.39 8.59 -30.90
N MET A 396 18.03 9.82 -31.28
CA MET A 396 16.65 10.21 -31.55
C MET A 396 16.18 9.84 -32.96
N HIS A 397 17.00 9.10 -33.72
CA HIS A 397 16.74 8.73 -35.11
C HIS A 397 16.50 9.94 -36.03
N GLY A 398 17.31 10.98 -35.83
CA GLY A 398 17.21 12.26 -36.51
C GLY A 398 16.42 13.29 -35.70
N ALA A 399 16.83 14.56 -35.79
CA ALA A 399 16.10 15.64 -35.13
C ALA A 399 16.09 16.93 -35.96
N ALA A 400 15.10 17.77 -35.71
CA ALA A 400 15.00 19.12 -36.25
C ALA A 400 14.48 20.07 -35.17
N VAL A 401 15.00 21.30 -35.14
CA VAL A 401 14.49 22.36 -34.29
C VAL A 401 13.68 23.31 -35.15
N VAL A 402 12.43 23.54 -34.77
CA VAL A 402 11.54 24.49 -35.45
C VAL A 402 10.97 25.51 -34.48
N ARG A 403 10.57 26.67 -34.99
CA ARG A 403 9.83 27.68 -34.22
C ARG A 403 8.48 27.94 -34.86
N ILE A 404 7.42 27.77 -34.07
CA ILE A 404 6.04 28.11 -34.42
C ILE A 404 5.50 29.11 -33.40
N ALA A 405 5.11 30.30 -33.86
CA ALA A 405 4.80 31.43 -32.98
C ALA A 405 5.95 31.69 -31.95
N ASN A 406 5.64 31.60 -30.65
CA ASN A 406 6.58 31.74 -29.52
C ASN A 406 7.11 30.39 -28.98
N LEU A 407 6.75 29.26 -29.60
CA LEU A 407 7.12 27.91 -29.20
C LEU A 407 8.27 27.38 -30.06
N THR A 408 9.38 27.04 -29.42
CA THR A 408 10.48 26.29 -30.02
C THR A 408 10.26 24.80 -29.76
N VAL A 409 10.30 23.98 -30.80
CA VAL A 409 10.06 22.53 -30.73
C VAL A 409 11.30 21.79 -31.22
N LEU A 410 11.85 20.93 -30.38
CA LEU A 410 12.80 19.90 -30.81
C LEU A 410 11.98 18.68 -31.27
N ILE A 411 11.89 18.52 -32.59
CA ILE A 411 11.21 17.38 -33.22
C ILE A 411 12.15 16.18 -33.22
N GLN A 412 11.68 15.06 -32.69
CA GLN A 412 12.43 13.81 -32.58
C GLN A 412 11.96 12.80 -33.64
N GLY A 413 12.88 12.06 -34.24
CA GLY A 413 12.57 10.93 -35.12
C GLY A 413 12.07 9.70 -34.38
N SER A 414 12.36 9.59 -33.09
CA SER A 414 11.80 8.60 -32.17
C SER A 414 11.64 9.22 -30.78
N ALA A 415 10.58 8.83 -30.08
CA ALA A 415 10.31 9.28 -28.72
C ALA A 415 11.53 9.04 -27.81
N THR A 416 12.09 10.15 -27.32
CA THR A 416 13.27 10.13 -26.46
C THR A 416 13.01 11.04 -25.27
N GLN A 417 13.15 10.49 -24.07
CA GLN A 417 12.90 11.23 -22.84
C GLN A 417 13.83 12.45 -22.70
N PRO A 418 13.31 13.62 -22.29
CA PRO A 418 14.11 14.81 -22.03
C PRO A 418 14.66 14.80 -20.60
N ASN A 419 15.17 13.66 -20.11
CA ASN A 419 15.74 13.50 -18.78
C ASN A 419 17.10 14.21 -18.62
N ASP A 420 17.75 14.54 -19.73
CA ASP A 420 19.02 15.24 -19.81
C ASP A 420 18.95 16.40 -20.80
N SER A 421 19.29 17.60 -20.33
CA SER A 421 19.30 18.82 -21.13
C SER A 421 20.38 18.85 -22.22
N ALA A 422 21.35 17.91 -22.20
CA ALA A 422 22.29 17.68 -23.30
C ALA A 422 21.56 17.42 -24.62
N MET A 423 20.36 16.84 -24.59
CA MET A 423 19.48 16.70 -25.75
C MET A 423 19.28 18.02 -26.48
N PHE A 424 18.87 19.07 -25.77
CA PHE A 424 18.60 20.40 -26.35
C PHE A 424 19.89 21.11 -26.79
N ARG A 425 20.96 21.02 -25.98
CA ARG A 425 22.27 21.62 -26.32
C ARG A 425 22.87 20.99 -27.58
N SER A 426 22.73 19.67 -27.75
CA SER A 426 23.21 18.97 -28.96
C SER A 426 22.54 19.45 -30.24
N ALA A 427 21.32 20.00 -30.12
CA ALA A 427 20.56 20.60 -31.20
C ALA A 427 20.80 22.13 -31.36
N GLY A 428 21.72 22.71 -30.60
CA GLY A 428 22.09 24.12 -30.66
C GLY A 428 21.13 25.07 -29.91
N ILE A 429 20.30 24.54 -29.00
CA ILE A 429 19.36 25.35 -28.21
C ILE A 429 20.06 25.91 -26.98
N ASP A 430 20.04 27.23 -26.81
CA ASP A 430 20.47 27.92 -25.59
C ASP A 430 19.29 28.07 -24.62
N LEU A 431 19.41 27.49 -23.43
CA LEU A 431 18.36 27.56 -22.41
C LEU A 431 18.21 28.96 -21.80
N ASN A 432 19.19 29.85 -21.97
CA ASN A 432 19.03 31.26 -21.58
C ASN A 432 17.96 31.98 -22.42
N ASP A 433 17.63 31.43 -23.59
CA ASP A 433 16.61 31.96 -24.48
C ASP A 433 15.20 31.38 -24.26
N VAL A 434 15.02 30.67 -23.13
CA VAL A 434 13.77 30.00 -22.77
C VAL A 434 13.26 30.56 -21.46
N ASP A 435 11.97 30.87 -21.39
CA ASP A 435 11.31 31.29 -20.16
C ASP A 435 10.59 30.11 -19.49
N VAL A 436 9.97 29.23 -20.29
CA VAL A 436 9.28 28.02 -19.81
C VAL A 436 9.63 26.82 -20.70
N VAL A 437 10.05 25.71 -20.09
CA VAL A 437 10.28 24.44 -20.79
C VAL A 437 9.19 23.43 -20.43
N LEU A 438 8.62 22.77 -21.44
CA LEU A 438 7.63 21.71 -21.30
C LEU A 438 8.35 20.38 -21.51
N LEU A 439 8.40 19.54 -20.48
CA LEU A 439 9.19 18.33 -20.44
C LEU A 439 8.28 17.11 -20.36
N LYS A 440 8.35 16.25 -21.38
CA LYS A 440 7.60 15.00 -21.50
C LYS A 440 8.14 13.92 -20.56
N GLY A 441 7.72 13.99 -19.30
CA GLY A 441 8.32 13.19 -18.23
C GLY A 441 7.67 13.39 -16.86
N ALA A 442 8.10 12.55 -15.90
CA ALA A 442 7.70 12.60 -14.50
C ALA A 442 8.92 12.79 -13.58
N ALA A 443 9.28 11.81 -12.76
CA ALA A 443 10.43 11.92 -11.86
C ALA A 443 11.77 12.08 -12.61
N ALA A 444 12.02 11.30 -13.66
CA ALA A 444 13.33 11.22 -14.34
C ALA A 444 13.92 12.58 -14.76
N ILE A 445 13.10 13.55 -15.17
CA ILE A 445 13.56 14.90 -15.58
C ILE A 445 14.28 15.62 -14.43
N ARG A 446 13.95 15.32 -13.18
CA ARG A 446 14.51 15.99 -12.01
C ARG A 446 16.00 15.72 -11.84
N ALA A 447 16.54 14.66 -12.46
CA ALA A 447 17.96 14.30 -12.39
C ALA A 447 18.87 15.42 -12.90
N ASP A 448 18.57 16.00 -14.07
CA ASP A 448 19.38 17.07 -14.67
C ASP A 448 18.71 18.45 -14.61
N TRP A 449 17.37 18.52 -14.56
CA TRP A 449 16.66 19.81 -14.63
C TRP A 449 16.57 20.55 -13.29
N SER A 450 16.51 19.85 -12.15
CA SER A 450 16.36 20.48 -10.83
C SER A 450 17.39 21.59 -10.54
N PRO A 451 18.70 21.46 -10.86
CA PRO A 451 19.65 22.55 -10.65
C PRO A 451 19.60 23.67 -11.72
N ARG A 452 18.80 23.52 -12.78
CA ARG A 452 18.78 24.43 -13.96
C ARG A 452 17.55 25.32 -14.00
N VAL A 453 16.49 24.94 -13.33
CA VAL A 453 15.21 25.66 -13.33
C VAL A 453 14.91 26.19 -11.95
N SER A 454 14.16 27.29 -11.88
CA SER A 454 13.71 27.86 -10.60
C SER A 454 12.66 26.97 -9.94
N ARG A 455 11.89 26.22 -10.74
CA ARG A 455 10.83 25.32 -10.28
C ARG A 455 10.45 24.29 -11.35
N ILE A 456 9.98 23.14 -10.91
CA ILE A 456 9.31 22.11 -11.74
C ILE A 456 7.86 21.98 -11.26
N ILE A 457 6.90 22.12 -12.17
CA ILE A 457 5.45 21.99 -11.92
C ILE A 457 4.95 20.71 -12.59
N ASP A 458 4.36 19.79 -11.82
CA ASP A 458 3.79 18.56 -12.38
C ASP A 458 2.35 18.82 -12.85
N ALA A 459 2.13 18.91 -14.17
CA ALA A 459 0.81 19.21 -14.72
C ALA A 459 -0.01 17.93 -14.91
N GLY A 460 -1.25 17.89 -14.42
CA GLY A 460 -2.22 16.81 -14.65
C GLY A 460 -2.77 16.79 -16.08
N THR A 461 -1.89 16.64 -17.06
CA THR A 461 -2.23 16.51 -18.49
C THR A 461 -2.86 15.15 -18.78
N LEU A 462 -3.75 15.12 -19.77
CA LEU A 462 -4.31 13.88 -20.30
C LEU A 462 -3.28 13.19 -21.19
N GLY A 463 -3.29 11.85 -21.21
CA GLY A 463 -2.46 11.05 -22.10
C GLY A 463 -2.33 9.60 -21.61
N GLU A 464 -1.46 8.81 -22.25
CA GLU A 464 -1.31 7.38 -21.95
C GLU A 464 -0.64 7.13 -20.59
N THR A 465 0.00 8.14 -20.00
CA THR A 465 0.53 8.12 -18.63
C THR A 465 -0.23 9.06 -17.69
N ASP A 466 -1.56 9.07 -17.73
CA ASP A 466 -2.36 9.95 -16.85
C ASP A 466 -2.05 9.67 -15.36
N GLN A 467 -1.53 10.68 -14.66
CA GLN A 467 -1.19 10.57 -13.24
C GLN A 467 -2.43 10.57 -12.32
N VAL A 468 -3.61 10.92 -12.85
CA VAL A 468 -4.89 10.76 -12.16
C VAL A 468 -5.37 9.32 -12.36
N LEU A 469 -4.85 8.41 -11.55
CA LEU A 469 -5.03 6.96 -11.71
C LEU A 469 -6.49 6.49 -11.73
N SER A 470 -7.42 7.24 -11.14
CA SER A 470 -8.86 6.93 -11.19
C SER A 470 -9.49 7.04 -12.58
N ARG A 471 -8.76 7.57 -13.57
CA ARG A 471 -9.17 7.61 -14.99
C ARG A 471 -8.68 6.40 -15.79
N LEU A 472 -7.83 5.55 -15.20
CA LEU A 472 -7.33 4.34 -15.82
C LEU A 472 -8.26 3.16 -15.50
N ASP A 473 -8.55 2.33 -16.51
CA ASP A 473 -9.44 1.18 -16.39
C ASP A 473 -8.65 -0.09 -16.00
N TYR A 474 -8.26 -0.19 -14.72
CA TYR A 474 -7.58 -1.38 -14.20
C TYR A 474 -8.53 -2.58 -14.23
N ARG A 475 -8.14 -3.65 -14.94
CA ARG A 475 -8.96 -4.87 -15.07
C ARG A 475 -8.37 -6.06 -14.34
N ARG A 476 -7.07 -6.04 -14.06
CA ARG A 476 -6.32 -7.16 -13.47
C ARG A 476 -5.77 -6.81 -12.10
N ALA A 477 -5.33 -5.58 -11.90
CA ALA A 477 -4.82 -5.10 -10.64
C ALA A 477 -5.87 -5.21 -9.53
N ALA A 478 -5.47 -5.80 -8.41
CA ALA A 478 -6.32 -5.95 -7.24
C ALA A 478 -6.33 -4.66 -6.39
N LEU A 479 -6.87 -3.57 -6.93
CA LEU A 479 -6.91 -2.27 -6.25
C LEU A 479 -7.64 -2.37 -4.89
N LEU A 480 -7.15 -1.59 -3.92
CA LEU A 480 -7.81 -1.44 -2.63
C LEU A 480 -9.09 -0.62 -2.76
N PRO A 481 -10.13 -0.90 -1.95
CA PRO A 481 -11.26 0.01 -1.82
C PRO A 481 -10.80 1.41 -1.40
N ALA A 482 -11.49 2.45 -1.88
CA ALA A 482 -11.23 3.82 -1.44
C ALA A 482 -11.44 3.95 0.08
N PRO A 483 -10.54 4.65 0.80
CA PRO A 483 -10.68 4.82 2.25
C PRO A 483 -11.88 5.71 2.60
N ALA A 484 -12.38 5.56 3.82
CA ALA A 484 -13.37 6.48 4.37
C ALA A 484 -12.76 7.90 4.54
N VAL A 485 -13.62 8.91 4.59
CA VAL A 485 -13.22 10.31 4.82
C VAL A 485 -13.84 10.80 6.13
N LEU A 486 -13.04 11.45 6.99
CA LEU A 486 -13.54 12.11 8.19
C LEU A 486 -14.38 13.34 7.81
N VAL A 487 -15.58 13.45 8.37
CA VAL A 487 -16.48 14.60 8.17
C VAL A 487 -16.36 15.56 9.35
N GLU A 488 -16.58 15.06 10.57
CA GLU A 488 -16.52 15.82 11.82
C GLU A 488 -16.29 14.87 13.01
N HIS A 489 -15.97 15.41 14.18
CA HIS A 489 -15.85 14.64 15.42
C HIS A 489 -16.22 15.50 16.64
N GLN A 490 -16.65 14.86 17.73
CA GLN A 490 -16.98 15.52 18.99
C GLN A 490 -16.85 14.61 20.21
N ASP A 491 -16.94 15.21 21.41
CA ASP A 491 -17.06 14.49 22.68
C ASP A 491 -18.54 14.15 22.95
N VAL A 492 -18.78 13.03 23.61
CA VAL A 492 -20.12 12.49 23.91
C VAL A 492 -20.37 12.45 25.41
N ALA A 493 -19.42 11.91 26.19
CA ALA A 493 -19.52 11.79 27.63
C ALA A 493 -18.16 12.05 28.29
N GLY A 494 -18.18 12.74 29.44
CA GLY A 494 -16.99 13.02 30.23
C GLY A 494 -16.43 11.79 30.94
N ALA A 495 -15.21 11.91 31.46
CA ALA A 495 -14.53 10.82 32.13
C ALA A 495 -15.10 10.50 33.53
N PRO A 496 -14.99 9.23 33.99
CA PRO A 496 -14.57 8.05 33.23
C PRO A 496 -15.67 7.48 32.33
N ALA A 497 -15.35 7.27 31.04
CA ALA A 497 -16.23 6.62 30.08
C ALA A 497 -15.41 5.72 29.14
N MET A 498 -15.63 4.41 29.22
CA MET A 498 -14.87 3.42 28.46
C MET A 498 -15.78 2.34 27.86
N PHE A 499 -15.26 1.69 26.82
CA PHE A 499 -15.84 0.50 26.20
C PHE A 499 -17.28 0.69 25.67
N PRO A 500 -17.51 1.68 24.80
CA PRO A 500 -18.85 1.99 24.35
C PRO A 500 -19.46 0.89 23.47
N SER A 501 -20.78 0.76 23.54
CA SER A 501 -21.58 0.05 22.55
C SER A 501 -22.79 0.91 22.18
N ALA A 502 -23.16 0.92 20.90
CA ALA A 502 -24.20 1.82 20.39
C ALA A 502 -25.10 1.14 19.36
N ALA A 503 -26.39 1.47 19.41
CA ALA A 503 -27.44 0.92 18.55
C ALA A 503 -28.52 1.97 18.29
N ARG A 504 -29.43 1.68 17.35
CA ARG A 504 -30.62 2.50 17.08
C ARG A 504 -31.90 1.88 17.61
N ILE A 505 -32.80 2.75 18.06
CA ILE A 505 -34.23 2.47 18.25
C ILE A 505 -34.98 3.47 17.35
N GLY A 506 -35.42 3.02 16.17
CA GLY A 506 -35.94 3.94 15.16
C GLY A 506 -34.89 4.99 14.77
N GLU A 507 -35.22 6.27 14.92
CA GLU A 507 -34.30 7.39 14.63
C GLU A 507 -33.37 7.75 15.79
N ARG A 508 -33.65 7.27 17.00
CA ARG A 508 -32.86 7.53 18.20
C ARG A 508 -31.62 6.65 18.25
N ILE A 509 -30.47 7.23 18.58
CA ILE A 509 -29.22 6.50 18.84
C ILE A 509 -29.07 6.35 20.35
N ILE A 510 -28.81 5.14 20.82
CA ILE A 510 -28.47 4.83 22.20
C ILE A 510 -27.00 4.47 22.27
N VAL A 511 -26.28 5.00 23.26
CA VAL A 511 -24.94 4.55 23.62
C VAL A 511 -24.90 4.14 25.08
N VAL A 512 -24.18 3.07 25.36
CA VAL A 512 -23.87 2.58 26.72
C VAL A 512 -22.37 2.44 26.89
N TRP A 513 -21.86 2.65 28.10
CA TRP A 513 -20.44 2.55 28.44
C TRP A 513 -20.23 2.17 29.90
N SER A 514 -19.02 1.75 30.27
CA SER A 514 -18.63 1.54 31.67
C SER A 514 -18.00 2.79 32.27
N ASP A 515 -18.39 3.12 33.50
CA ASP A 515 -17.82 4.23 34.29
C ASP A 515 -16.60 3.82 35.13
N THR A 516 -16.11 2.59 34.96
CA THR A 516 -14.92 2.08 35.65
C THR A 516 -14.11 1.14 34.73
N PRO A 517 -12.84 0.85 35.08
CA PRO A 517 -12.03 -0.15 34.38
C PRO A 517 -12.67 -1.53 34.39
N ASP A 518 -12.18 -2.41 33.51
CA ASP A 518 -12.79 -3.69 33.18
C ASP A 518 -13.01 -4.61 34.39
N GLY A 519 -14.24 -4.58 34.93
CA GLY A 519 -14.71 -5.45 36.00
C GLY A 519 -14.24 -5.07 37.39
N TRP A 520 -13.74 -3.84 37.57
CA TRP A 520 -13.28 -3.35 38.86
C TRP A 520 -14.45 -3.05 39.81
N PRO A 521 -14.32 -3.30 41.13
CA PRO A 521 -15.41 -3.13 42.09
C PRO A 521 -16.05 -1.74 42.05
N GLY A 522 -17.38 -1.70 42.14
CA GLY A 522 -18.19 -0.48 42.07
C GLY A 522 -18.61 -0.07 40.66
N GLY A 523 -18.18 -0.80 39.62
CA GLY A 523 -18.46 -0.48 38.23
C GLY A 523 -19.92 -0.61 37.81
N ARG A 524 -20.40 0.37 37.04
CA ARG A 524 -21.76 0.42 36.49
C ARG A 524 -21.72 0.65 34.99
N ALA A 525 -22.80 0.24 34.33
CA ALA A 525 -23.07 0.68 32.97
C ALA A 525 -23.91 1.96 33.00
N LEU A 526 -23.43 3.00 32.32
CA LEU A 526 -24.16 4.23 32.06
C LEU A 526 -24.61 4.26 30.61
N GLY A 527 -25.64 5.07 30.31
CA GLY A 527 -26.15 5.25 28.96
C GLY A 527 -26.65 6.65 28.68
N SER A 528 -26.63 7.04 27.42
CA SER A 528 -27.12 8.31 26.90
C SER A 528 -27.76 8.06 25.52
N TRP A 529 -28.56 9.02 25.05
CA TRP A 529 -29.18 8.94 23.74
C TRP A 529 -29.13 10.25 22.98
N SER A 530 -29.24 10.14 21.66
CA SER A 530 -29.31 11.24 20.73
C SER A 530 -30.53 11.10 19.80
N ASP A 531 -31.29 12.18 19.69
CA ASP A 531 -32.48 12.29 18.83
C ASP A 531 -32.21 13.08 17.54
N ASP A 532 -30.97 13.53 17.31
CA ASP A 532 -30.59 14.42 16.20
C ASP A 532 -29.38 13.90 15.41
N ASP A 533 -29.28 12.57 15.30
CA ASP A 533 -28.24 11.84 14.60
C ASP A 533 -26.84 12.03 15.20
N GLY A 534 -26.75 12.03 16.52
CA GLY A 534 -25.50 12.06 17.27
C GLY A 534 -24.93 13.46 17.43
N ARG A 535 -25.69 14.53 17.19
CA ARG A 535 -25.21 15.93 17.35
C ARG A 535 -25.29 16.38 18.81
N THR A 536 -26.38 16.07 19.49
CA THR A 536 -26.56 16.32 20.92
C THR A 536 -26.90 15.03 21.66
N TRP A 537 -26.54 15.00 22.94
CA TRP A 537 -26.65 13.82 23.80
C TRP A 537 -27.36 14.16 25.11
N SER A 538 -28.19 13.25 25.59
CA SER A 538 -28.89 13.37 26.87
C SER A 538 -27.94 13.24 28.07
N ALA A 539 -28.39 13.67 29.25
CA ALA A 539 -27.66 13.40 30.48
C ALA A 539 -27.56 11.88 30.75
N PRO A 540 -26.42 11.37 31.23
CA PRO A 540 -26.26 9.94 31.47
C PRO A 540 -27.26 9.37 32.49
N VAL A 541 -27.79 8.19 32.20
CA VAL A 541 -28.63 7.37 33.10
C VAL A 541 -27.92 6.08 33.47
N VAL A 542 -28.27 5.48 34.61
CA VAL A 542 -27.76 4.16 34.99
C VAL A 542 -28.53 3.09 34.20
N VAL A 543 -27.80 2.30 33.42
CA VAL A 543 -28.35 1.22 32.59
C VAL A 543 -28.33 -0.10 33.33
N ALA A 544 -27.23 -0.41 34.01
CA ALA A 544 -27.08 -1.61 34.81
C ALA A 544 -26.16 -1.36 36.02
N THR A 545 -26.47 -2.05 37.12
CA THR A 545 -25.64 -2.13 38.32
C THR A 545 -25.32 -3.59 38.63
N PRO A 546 -24.24 -3.87 39.40
CA PRO A 546 -23.88 -5.24 39.75
C PRO A 546 -25.05 -5.99 40.43
N ALA A 547 -25.27 -7.24 40.05
CA ALA A 547 -26.26 -8.08 40.71
C ALA A 547 -25.82 -8.42 42.15
N PRO A 548 -26.73 -8.87 43.04
CA PRO A 548 -26.35 -9.30 44.39
C PRO A 548 -25.25 -10.37 44.37
N GLY A 549 -24.08 -10.08 44.97
CA GLY A 549 -22.91 -10.95 44.99
C GLY A 549 -21.87 -10.65 43.91
N GLU A 550 -22.19 -9.78 42.96
CA GLU A 550 -21.24 -9.21 42.00
C GLU A 550 -20.70 -7.89 42.55
N ALA A 551 -19.45 -7.60 42.20
CA ALA A 551 -18.77 -6.37 42.55
C ALA A 551 -18.86 -5.32 41.43
N SER A 552 -19.05 -5.73 40.17
CA SER A 552 -18.95 -4.83 39.01
C SER A 552 -19.73 -5.31 37.79
N VAL A 553 -20.12 -4.35 36.94
CA VAL A 553 -20.52 -4.58 35.54
C VAL A 553 -19.31 -4.34 34.63
N VAL A 554 -18.91 -5.36 33.89
CA VAL A 554 -17.78 -5.39 32.96
C VAL A 554 -18.13 -4.81 31.59
N SER A 555 -17.08 -4.28 30.96
CA SER A 555 -16.95 -3.58 29.70
C SER A 555 -17.03 -4.35 28.39
N ALA A 556 -17.38 -5.63 28.43
CA ALA A 556 -17.55 -6.44 27.24
C ALA A 556 -18.98 -6.20 26.70
N LEU A 557 -19.24 -4.95 26.30
CA LEU A 557 -20.58 -4.42 26.09
C LEU A 557 -21.13 -4.78 24.71
N SER A 558 -22.32 -5.36 24.69
CA SER A 558 -23.06 -5.63 23.46
C SER A 558 -24.43 -4.97 23.53
N LEU A 559 -24.62 -3.91 22.75
CA LEU A 559 -25.91 -3.28 22.56
C LEU A 559 -26.45 -3.68 21.18
N THR A 560 -27.53 -4.46 21.16
CA THR A 560 -28.08 -5.03 19.92
C THR A 560 -29.55 -4.59 19.72
N PRO A 561 -29.92 -4.05 18.54
CA PRO A 561 -31.32 -3.81 18.21
C PRO A 561 -32.05 -5.12 17.91
N ARG A 562 -33.28 -5.26 18.40
CA ARG A 562 -34.11 -6.45 18.21
C ARG A 562 -35.26 -6.20 17.25
N ALA A 563 -35.77 -7.27 16.67
CA ALA A 563 -36.88 -7.22 15.70
C ALA A 563 -38.21 -6.72 16.30
N ASP A 564 -38.38 -6.80 17.62
CA ASP A 564 -39.55 -6.32 18.34
C ASP A 564 -39.51 -4.80 18.65
N GLY A 565 -38.46 -4.09 18.19
CA GLY A 565 -38.29 -2.66 18.41
C GLY A 565 -37.61 -2.31 19.74
N THR A 566 -37.17 -3.29 20.52
CA THR A 566 -36.33 -3.08 21.71
C THR A 566 -34.85 -3.07 21.36
N VAL A 567 -34.02 -2.61 22.29
CA VAL A 567 -32.57 -2.90 22.32
C VAL A 567 -32.25 -3.77 23.52
N ARG A 568 -31.31 -4.69 23.31
CA ARG A 568 -30.74 -5.54 24.35
C ARG A 568 -29.32 -5.12 24.66
N PHE A 569 -29.06 -4.87 25.94
CA PHE A 569 -27.73 -4.67 26.46
C PHE A 569 -27.26 -5.93 27.19
N ALA A 570 -26.39 -6.70 26.55
CA ALA A 570 -25.69 -7.82 27.16
C ALA A 570 -24.33 -7.35 27.69
N TYR A 571 -24.00 -7.79 28.90
CA TYR A 571 -22.81 -7.40 29.62
C TYR A 571 -22.35 -8.53 30.55
N ASN A 572 -21.16 -8.37 31.12
CA ASN A 572 -20.64 -9.30 32.10
C ASN A 572 -20.80 -8.78 33.53
N GLY A 573 -21.19 -9.64 34.45
CA GLY A 573 -21.06 -9.39 35.88
C GLY A 573 -19.75 -9.98 36.40
N VAL A 574 -19.08 -9.31 37.35
CA VAL A 574 -17.84 -9.83 37.93
C VAL A 574 -17.91 -9.90 39.45
N THR A 575 -17.50 -11.04 39.99
CA THR A 575 -17.24 -11.25 41.41
C THR A 575 -15.74 -11.35 41.65
N TRP A 576 -15.27 -10.75 42.75
CA TRP A 576 -13.89 -10.83 43.24
C TRP A 576 -13.86 -11.61 44.56
N PRO A 577 -13.60 -12.93 44.52
CA PRO A 577 -13.45 -13.74 45.73
C PRO A 577 -12.20 -13.36 46.54
N THR A 578 -11.17 -12.90 45.85
CA THR A 578 -9.94 -12.34 46.40
C THR A 578 -9.59 -11.05 45.63
N PRO A 579 -8.66 -10.22 46.13
CA PRO A 579 -8.14 -9.07 45.38
C PRO A 579 -7.36 -9.42 44.09
N ASN A 580 -7.05 -10.70 43.85
CA ASN A 580 -6.28 -11.15 42.68
C ASN A 580 -7.18 -11.30 41.44
N ALA A 581 -6.80 -10.64 40.34
CA ALA A 581 -7.56 -10.68 39.08
C ALA A 581 -7.70 -12.08 38.47
N ALA A 582 -6.76 -13.00 38.77
CA ALA A 582 -6.83 -14.38 38.31
C ALA A 582 -7.98 -15.19 38.95
N ASP A 583 -8.46 -14.76 40.12
CA ASP A 583 -9.53 -15.44 40.88
C ASP A 583 -10.94 -14.95 40.51
N ARG A 584 -11.05 -14.02 39.55
CA ARG A 584 -12.33 -13.44 39.14
C ARG A 584 -13.28 -14.48 38.56
N ILE A 585 -14.55 -14.31 38.88
CA ILE A 585 -15.65 -15.07 38.30
C ILE A 585 -16.47 -14.12 37.45
N ALA A 586 -16.69 -14.48 36.19
CA ALA A 586 -17.54 -13.74 35.26
C ALA A 586 -18.87 -14.45 35.02
N THR A 587 -19.95 -13.68 34.98
CA THR A 587 -21.29 -14.09 34.54
C THR A 587 -21.65 -13.30 33.30
N VAL A 588 -22.66 -13.73 32.54
CA VAL A 588 -23.27 -12.92 31.48
C VAL A 588 -24.68 -12.57 31.92
N SER A 589 -25.05 -11.30 31.82
CA SER A 589 -26.40 -10.81 32.07
C SER A 589 -26.86 -9.95 30.91
N PHE A 590 -28.18 -9.78 30.76
CA PHE A 590 -28.71 -8.78 29.84
C PHE A 590 -29.86 -7.99 30.46
N THR A 591 -30.09 -6.79 29.94
CA THR A 591 -31.28 -5.97 30.18
C THR A 591 -31.79 -5.39 28.87
N ASP A 592 -33.10 -5.18 28.77
CA ASP A 592 -33.76 -4.68 27.57
C ASP A 592 -34.33 -3.27 27.80
N SER A 593 -34.48 -2.50 26.71
CA SER A 593 -35.12 -1.18 26.73
C SER A 593 -35.91 -0.92 25.45
N THR A 594 -37.02 -0.20 25.58
CA THR A 594 -37.85 0.27 24.44
C THR A 594 -37.51 1.69 23.99
N ASP A 595 -36.82 2.47 24.81
CA ASP A 595 -36.60 3.92 24.59
C ASP A 595 -35.17 4.38 24.89
N GLY A 596 -34.34 3.52 25.49
CA GLY A 596 -32.99 3.80 25.98
C GLY A 596 -32.94 4.59 27.29
N GLU A 597 -34.10 5.00 27.80
CA GLU A 597 -34.23 5.78 29.05
C GLU A 597 -34.50 4.84 30.23
N ARG A 598 -35.34 3.81 30.01
CA ARG A 598 -35.77 2.86 31.03
C ARG A 598 -35.36 1.45 30.65
N TRP A 599 -34.80 0.74 31.61
CA TRP A 599 -34.25 -0.59 31.44
C TRP A 599 -34.97 -1.59 32.33
N SER A 600 -35.14 -2.81 31.84
CA SER A 600 -35.73 -3.91 32.61
C SER A 600 -34.83 -4.34 33.76
N ASP A 601 -35.35 -5.17 34.66
CA ASP A 601 -34.49 -5.86 35.63
C ASP A 601 -33.53 -6.80 34.87
N PRO A 602 -32.24 -6.86 35.25
CA PRO A 602 -31.28 -7.75 34.60
C PRO A 602 -31.63 -9.23 34.73
N ILE A 603 -31.35 -9.99 33.68
CA ILE A 603 -31.46 -11.45 33.65
C ILE A 603 -30.05 -12.03 33.51
N THR A 604 -29.61 -12.79 34.52
CA THR A 604 -28.31 -13.50 34.51
C THR A 604 -28.46 -14.87 33.85
N LEU A 605 -27.54 -15.16 32.93
CA LEU A 605 -27.54 -16.36 32.11
C LEU A 605 -26.72 -17.49 32.74
N GLN A 606 -27.14 -18.72 32.48
CA GLN A 606 -26.30 -19.89 32.74
C GLN A 606 -25.23 -19.99 31.65
N SER A 607 -23.98 -20.10 32.07
CA SER A 607 -22.83 -20.14 31.17
C SER A 607 -22.29 -21.57 31.04
N PRO A 608 -22.08 -22.10 29.82
CA PRO A 608 -21.27 -23.29 29.59
C PRO A 608 -19.76 -23.06 29.74
N TYR A 609 -19.32 -21.81 29.96
CA TYR A 609 -17.92 -21.42 30.15
C TYR A 609 -17.64 -21.14 31.62
N ALA A 610 -16.45 -21.54 32.09
CA ALA A 610 -15.94 -21.18 33.41
C ALA A 610 -15.70 -19.67 33.56
N PHE A 611 -15.30 -19.01 32.47
CA PHE A 611 -15.20 -17.55 32.40
C PHE A 611 -15.71 -17.07 31.04
N PRO A 612 -17.01 -16.71 30.93
CA PRO A 612 -17.57 -16.11 29.72
C PRO A 612 -17.35 -14.59 29.67
N ALA A 613 -17.13 -14.06 28.47
CA ALA A 613 -17.13 -12.64 28.19
C ALA A 613 -17.86 -12.36 26.87
N VAL A 614 -18.80 -11.42 26.87
CA VAL A 614 -19.60 -11.06 25.69
C VAL A 614 -18.90 -9.95 24.91
N TYR A 615 -18.85 -10.01 23.58
CA TYR A 615 -18.34 -8.89 22.79
C TYR A 615 -18.94 -8.94 21.40
N GLY A 616 -19.36 -7.80 20.87
CA GLY A 616 -20.03 -7.72 19.57
C GLY A 616 -21.53 -8.03 19.65
N GLU A 617 -22.25 -7.69 18.58
CA GLU A 617 -23.71 -7.78 18.55
C GLU A 617 -24.22 -9.22 18.50
N ILE A 618 -25.42 -9.42 19.05
CA ILE A 618 -26.20 -10.63 18.84
C ILE A 618 -26.68 -10.65 17.38
N VAL A 619 -26.48 -11.78 16.70
CA VAL A 619 -26.78 -11.92 15.26
C VAL A 619 -28.01 -12.81 15.08
N PRO A 620 -29.06 -12.33 14.40
CA PRO A 620 -30.21 -13.16 14.04
C PRO A 620 -29.80 -14.30 13.09
N VAL A 621 -30.31 -15.50 13.38
CA VAL A 621 -30.13 -16.69 12.54
C VAL A 621 -31.47 -17.41 12.33
N PRO A 622 -31.60 -18.29 11.33
CA PRO A 622 -32.80 -19.10 11.18
C PRO A 622 -33.11 -19.87 12.47
N GLY A 623 -34.31 -19.65 13.03
CA GLY A 623 -34.79 -20.32 14.24
C GLY A 623 -34.29 -19.73 15.56
N GLY A 624 -33.58 -18.60 15.57
CA GLY A 624 -33.15 -17.97 16.82
C GLY A 624 -32.12 -16.87 16.62
N GLU A 625 -31.20 -16.76 17.57
CA GLU A 625 -30.12 -15.79 17.55
C GLU A 625 -28.83 -16.40 18.11
N ILE A 626 -27.69 -15.88 17.65
CA ILE A 626 -26.37 -16.25 18.18
C ILE A 626 -25.69 -15.06 18.85
N MET A 627 -25.00 -15.30 19.96
CA MET A 627 -24.25 -14.29 20.70
C MET A 627 -22.76 -14.63 20.62
N PRO A 628 -21.91 -13.72 20.13
CA PRO A 628 -20.47 -13.92 20.19
C PRO A 628 -19.99 -13.86 21.64
N ILE A 629 -19.20 -14.86 22.01
CA ILE A 629 -18.66 -15.05 23.36
C ILE A 629 -17.19 -15.39 23.24
N TRP A 630 -16.38 -14.84 24.11
CA TRP A 630 -15.01 -15.27 24.30
C TRP A 630 -14.76 -15.64 25.75
N GLY A 631 -13.74 -16.45 26.01
CA GLY A 631 -13.56 -16.95 27.36
C GLY A 631 -12.77 -18.22 27.49
N ARG A 632 -12.77 -18.75 28.71
CA ARG A 632 -12.27 -20.10 29.02
C ARG A 632 -13.44 -21.03 29.28
N ARG A 633 -13.46 -22.17 28.58
CA ARG A 633 -14.50 -23.20 28.80
C ARG A 633 -14.30 -23.89 30.14
N SER A 634 -13.07 -24.25 30.46
CA SER A 634 -12.61 -24.76 31.74
C SER A 634 -11.35 -24.00 32.19
N SER A 635 -11.01 -24.09 33.48
CA SER A 635 -9.89 -23.32 34.06
C SER A 635 -8.52 -23.69 33.51
N ASP A 636 -8.38 -24.86 32.89
CA ASP A 636 -7.17 -25.45 32.31
C ASP A 636 -7.04 -25.22 30.80
N GLU A 637 -7.99 -24.53 30.17
CA GLU A 637 -7.94 -24.20 28.74
C GLU A 637 -7.48 -22.75 28.48
N HIS A 638 -6.84 -22.54 27.32
CA HIS A 638 -6.58 -21.20 26.77
C HIS A 638 -7.86 -20.47 26.36
N TRP A 639 -7.75 -19.14 26.19
CA TRP A 639 -8.85 -18.31 25.74
C TRP A 639 -9.25 -18.67 24.30
N ARG A 640 -10.56 -18.75 24.07
CA ARG A 640 -11.16 -19.03 22.76
C ARG A 640 -12.26 -18.04 22.45
N ALA A 641 -12.53 -17.89 21.15
CA ALA A 641 -13.70 -17.20 20.63
C ALA A 641 -14.73 -18.22 20.15
N GLY A 642 -15.99 -18.05 20.53
CA GLY A 642 -17.10 -18.94 20.20
C GLY A 642 -18.41 -18.18 20.04
N VAL A 643 -19.49 -18.94 19.83
CA VAL A 643 -20.85 -18.42 19.76
C VAL A 643 -21.78 -19.29 20.60
N TRP A 644 -22.69 -18.64 21.31
CA TRP A 644 -23.85 -19.30 21.94
C TRP A 644 -25.09 -19.10 21.08
N PHE A 645 -26.04 -20.03 21.14
CA PHE A 645 -27.33 -19.96 20.45
C PHE A 645 -28.49 -19.95 21.44
N ALA A 646 -29.54 -19.19 21.13
CA ALA A 646 -30.83 -19.25 21.81
C ALA A 646 -31.98 -19.21 20.79
N GLU A 647 -32.96 -20.09 20.96
CA GLU A 647 -34.21 -20.09 20.17
C GLU A 647 -35.19 -19.00 20.64
N ASP A 648 -35.26 -18.79 21.97
CA ASP A 648 -36.16 -17.85 22.63
C ASP A 648 -35.48 -16.54 23.08
N GLY A 649 -34.17 -16.42 22.84
CA GLY A 649 -33.34 -15.31 23.27
C GLY A 649 -33.03 -15.25 24.77
N THR A 650 -33.31 -16.32 25.53
CA THR A 650 -33.09 -16.37 26.99
C THR A 650 -32.32 -17.61 27.44
N THR A 651 -32.53 -18.74 26.80
CA THR A 651 -31.82 -19.99 27.11
C THR A 651 -30.67 -20.21 26.13
N TRP A 652 -29.46 -19.89 26.57
CA TRP A 652 -28.26 -19.91 25.74
C TRP A 652 -27.44 -21.19 25.92
N GLN A 653 -26.99 -21.78 24.81
CA GLN A 653 -26.13 -22.96 24.79
C GLN A 653 -24.98 -22.81 23.79
N GLU A 654 -23.88 -23.53 24.02
CA GLU A 654 -22.73 -23.54 23.11
C GLU A 654 -23.16 -24.01 21.70
N HIS A 655 -22.75 -23.28 20.66
CA HIS A 655 -23.19 -23.53 19.28
C HIS A 655 -22.03 -23.76 18.30
N GLY A 656 -20.94 -23.01 18.44
CA GLY A 656 -19.77 -23.16 17.57
C GLY A 656 -18.53 -22.45 18.10
N ASN A 657 -17.38 -22.83 17.55
CA ASN A 657 -16.07 -22.28 17.88
C ASN A 657 -15.54 -21.47 16.70
N VAL A 658 -15.40 -20.16 16.90
CA VAL A 658 -14.95 -19.20 15.87
C VAL A 658 -13.44 -19.29 15.68
N GLY A 659 -12.71 -19.42 16.79
CA GLY A 659 -11.26 -19.44 16.78
C GLY A 659 -10.69 -20.01 18.08
N TRP A 660 -9.74 -20.93 17.92
CA TRP A 660 -8.99 -21.51 19.03
C TRP A 660 -7.55 -21.79 18.56
N ALA A 661 -6.57 -21.43 19.39
CA ALA A 661 -5.17 -21.74 19.12
C ALA A 661 -4.84 -23.14 19.69
N PRO A 662 -4.49 -24.14 18.87
CA PRO A 662 -3.97 -25.40 19.38
C PRO A 662 -2.63 -25.14 20.06
N VAL A 663 -2.42 -25.83 21.17
CA VAL A 663 -1.32 -25.77 22.15
C VAL A 663 0.12 -25.75 21.56
N ALA A 664 0.31 -25.95 20.25
CA ALA A 664 1.63 -26.00 19.59
C ALA A 664 2.18 -24.64 19.11
N ALA A 665 1.37 -23.58 19.04
CA ALA A 665 1.81 -22.26 18.53
C ALA A 665 1.97 -21.19 19.63
N LEU A 666 1.39 -21.41 20.81
CA LEU A 666 1.62 -20.58 21.99
C LEU A 666 2.84 -21.18 22.72
N ASP A 667 3.83 -20.38 23.07
CA ASP A 667 5.00 -20.85 23.83
C ASP A 667 4.52 -21.50 25.15
N GLU A 668 5.18 -22.57 25.59
CA GLU A 668 4.87 -23.32 26.82
C GLU A 668 4.95 -22.42 28.09
N HIS A 669 5.48 -21.20 27.94
CA HIS A 669 5.69 -20.21 29.00
C HIS A 669 4.67 -19.05 28.98
N TYR A 670 3.50 -19.17 28.34
CA TYR A 670 2.45 -18.15 28.51
C TYR A 670 2.00 -18.09 29.97
N VAL A 671 2.49 -17.09 30.70
CA VAL A 671 2.06 -16.75 32.06
C VAL A 671 1.10 -15.59 31.95
N ASP A 672 -0.18 -15.84 32.25
CA ASP A 672 -1.09 -14.79 32.69
C ASP A 672 -0.52 -14.27 34.03
N ASP A 673 0.25 -13.19 33.99
CA ASP A 673 0.97 -12.70 35.16
C ASP A 673 0.06 -12.08 36.22
N GLY A 674 -1.26 -12.02 35.97
CA GLY A 674 -2.26 -11.60 36.94
C GLY A 674 -1.91 -10.26 37.60
N SER A 675 -1.20 -9.38 36.89
CA SER A 675 -0.52 -8.21 37.47
C SER A 675 -1.46 -7.13 38.05
N GLN A 676 -2.78 -7.33 38.00
CA GLN A 676 -3.77 -6.43 38.60
C GLN A 676 -4.19 -6.95 40.00
N ASN A 677 -3.87 -6.17 41.03
CA ASN A 677 -4.42 -6.32 42.38
C ASN A 677 -5.29 -5.09 42.69
N VAL A 678 -6.52 -5.28 43.16
CA VAL A 678 -7.49 -4.19 43.41
C VAL A 678 -7.30 -3.50 44.76
N ASP A 679 -6.21 -3.77 45.47
CA ASP A 679 -5.89 -3.08 46.74
C ASP A 679 -5.42 -1.61 46.56
N ASP A 680 -5.23 -1.15 45.32
CA ASP A 680 -4.79 0.20 44.96
C ASP A 680 -5.95 1.21 44.82
N ASP A 681 -5.67 2.53 44.92
CA ASP A 681 -6.68 3.58 44.68
C ASP A 681 -7.14 3.58 43.22
N ILE A 682 -8.31 2.99 43.00
CA ILE A 682 -8.97 2.84 41.69
C ILE A 682 -9.07 4.19 40.96
N ALA A 683 -9.38 5.28 41.68
CA ALA A 683 -9.55 6.60 41.07
C ALA A 683 -8.21 7.17 40.57
N GLU A 684 -7.12 6.94 41.30
CA GLU A 684 -5.78 7.33 40.89
C GLU A 684 -5.36 6.58 39.61
N GLN A 685 -5.55 5.26 39.57
CA GLN A 685 -5.14 4.44 38.43
C GLN A 685 -5.89 4.76 37.14
N ILE A 686 -7.20 4.99 37.20
CA ILE A 686 -8.03 5.36 36.04
C ILE A 686 -7.48 6.60 35.32
N SER A 687 -6.95 7.54 36.10
CA SER A 687 -6.42 8.81 35.60
C SER A 687 -5.03 8.66 34.94
N GLN A 688 -4.31 7.56 35.20
CA GLN A 688 -2.96 7.38 34.68
C GLN A 688 -2.95 7.00 33.19
N PRO A 689 -2.09 7.65 32.37
CA PRO A 689 -2.04 7.41 30.93
C PRO A 689 -1.47 6.02 30.57
N ARG A 690 -0.61 5.45 31.43
CA ARG A 690 0.01 4.12 31.28
C ARG A 690 -0.89 2.98 31.72
N PHE A 691 -1.99 3.28 32.39
CA PHE A 691 -2.84 2.26 32.99
C PHE A 691 -3.45 1.38 31.89
N ARG A 692 -3.27 0.06 32.05
CA ARG A 692 -3.89 -0.95 31.21
C ARG A 692 -5.19 -1.41 31.88
N PRO A 693 -6.37 -1.20 31.27
CA PRO A 693 -7.64 -1.42 31.94
C PRO A 693 -8.14 -2.88 31.91
N HIS A 694 -7.41 -3.83 31.29
CA HIS A 694 -7.80 -5.25 31.17
C HIS A 694 -6.59 -6.19 31.07
N ASP A 695 -6.76 -7.47 31.47
CA ASP A 695 -5.69 -8.47 31.54
C ASP A 695 -5.16 -8.94 30.17
N ALA A 696 -4.01 -9.61 30.16
CA ALA A 696 -3.50 -10.29 28.97
C ALA A 696 -4.15 -11.65 28.80
N THR A 697 -4.77 -11.89 27.64
CA THR A 697 -5.47 -13.15 27.38
C THR A 697 -4.79 -13.89 26.23
N GLY A 698 -4.30 -15.10 26.50
CA GLY A 698 -3.60 -15.92 25.52
C GLY A 698 -4.61 -16.70 24.67
N GLY A 699 -4.68 -16.41 23.38
CA GLY A 699 -5.60 -17.05 22.42
C GLY A 699 -6.47 -16.06 21.63
N PHE A 700 -7.60 -16.55 21.14
CA PHE A 700 -8.60 -15.73 20.42
C PHE A 700 -9.64 -15.18 21.39
N ASN A 701 -10.06 -13.93 21.21
CA ASN A 701 -10.98 -13.26 22.13
C ASN A 701 -12.07 -12.43 21.43
N GLU A 702 -12.03 -11.10 21.53
CA GLU A 702 -13.03 -10.15 21.05
C GLU A 702 -13.38 -10.41 19.57
N THR A 703 -14.67 -10.69 19.31
CA THR A 703 -15.16 -11.11 18.00
C THR A 703 -16.35 -10.26 17.56
N SER A 704 -16.31 -9.71 16.35
CA SER A 704 -17.47 -9.06 15.72
C SER A 704 -17.95 -9.88 14.54
N ILE A 705 -19.25 -10.22 14.53
CA ILE A 705 -19.88 -11.09 13.54
C ILE A 705 -20.95 -10.30 12.80
N GLN A 706 -21.02 -10.47 11.48
CA GLN A 706 -22.09 -9.93 10.64
C GLN A 706 -22.50 -10.95 9.58
N ARG A 707 -23.77 -10.93 9.18
CA ARG A 707 -24.25 -11.68 8.02
C ARG A 707 -24.02 -10.87 6.75
N VAL A 708 -23.26 -11.42 5.80
CA VAL A 708 -22.98 -10.76 4.53
C VAL A 708 -24.00 -11.16 3.46
N SER A 709 -23.97 -10.48 2.30
CA SER A 709 -25.00 -10.58 1.25
C SER A 709 -25.13 -11.97 0.62
N ASP A 710 -24.10 -12.81 0.69
CA ASP A 710 -24.14 -14.23 0.24
C ASP A 710 -24.88 -15.15 1.24
N GLY A 711 -25.34 -14.62 2.37
CA GLY A 711 -26.04 -15.33 3.44
C GLY A 711 -25.11 -15.95 4.49
N ALA A 712 -23.80 -16.01 4.27
CA ALA A 712 -22.83 -16.51 5.24
C ALA A 712 -22.61 -15.50 6.37
N LEU A 713 -22.12 -16.01 7.50
CA LEU A 713 -21.58 -15.18 8.57
C LEU A 713 -20.09 -14.92 8.32
N ARG A 714 -19.67 -13.69 8.56
CA ARG A 714 -18.26 -13.29 8.59
C ARG A 714 -17.93 -12.76 9.97
N ALA A 715 -16.83 -13.23 10.52
CA ALA A 715 -16.30 -12.76 11.79
C ALA A 715 -14.94 -12.11 11.59
N ILE A 716 -14.70 -11.04 12.34
CA ILE A 716 -13.36 -10.49 12.58
C ILE A 716 -13.05 -10.73 14.06
N VAL A 717 -11.94 -11.41 14.33
CA VAL A 717 -11.56 -11.87 15.67
C VAL A 717 -10.15 -11.41 16.02
N ARG A 718 -9.98 -10.91 17.24
CA ARG A 718 -8.67 -10.56 17.81
C ARG A 718 -7.95 -11.81 18.34
N GLN A 719 -6.63 -11.87 18.14
CA GLN A 719 -5.75 -12.84 18.78
C GLN A 719 -4.64 -12.15 19.58
N GLN A 720 -4.25 -12.74 20.70
CA GLN A 720 -3.14 -12.29 21.54
C GLN A 720 -2.26 -13.48 21.97
N GLY A 721 -0.92 -13.30 21.95
CA GLY A 721 0.03 -14.16 22.68
C GLY A 721 0.67 -15.36 21.95
N VAL A 722 0.90 -15.30 20.63
CA VAL A 722 1.53 -16.41 19.87
C VAL A 722 3.06 -16.21 19.76
N ALA A 723 3.82 -17.17 20.28
CA ALA A 723 5.27 -17.40 20.14
C ALA A 723 6.28 -16.29 20.51
N GLY A 724 6.81 -16.29 21.76
CA GLY A 724 8.21 -15.96 22.11
C GLY A 724 8.79 -14.56 21.78
N ALA A 725 8.02 -13.68 21.13
CA ALA A 725 8.40 -12.32 20.80
C ALA A 725 7.36 -11.35 21.37
N SER A 726 7.76 -10.10 21.56
CA SER A 726 6.88 -8.95 21.74
C SER A 726 6.06 -8.70 20.45
N ASP A 727 5.24 -9.67 20.06
CA ASP A 727 4.59 -9.75 18.74
C ASP A 727 3.25 -9.00 18.74
N PRO A 728 2.91 -8.33 17.63
CA PRO A 728 1.83 -7.36 17.58
C PRO A 728 0.46 -8.03 17.64
N LEU A 729 -0.53 -7.30 18.15
CA LEU A 729 -1.90 -7.79 18.30
C LEU A 729 -2.57 -7.83 16.92
N MET A 730 -3.02 -9.03 16.51
CA MET A 730 -3.48 -9.30 15.14
C MET A 730 -4.99 -9.50 15.07
N LEU A 731 -5.55 -9.12 13.91
CA LEU A 731 -6.93 -9.39 13.53
C LEU A 731 -6.97 -10.49 12.47
N PHE A 732 -7.94 -11.39 12.62
CA PHE A 732 -8.20 -12.49 11.71
C PHE A 732 -9.63 -12.43 11.20
N THR A 733 -9.85 -12.95 10.00
CA THR A 733 -11.18 -13.23 9.46
C THR A 733 -11.47 -14.72 9.43
N THR A 734 -12.72 -15.08 9.70
CA THR A 734 -13.26 -16.43 9.51
C THR A 734 -14.73 -16.36 9.06
N ALA A 735 -15.20 -17.42 8.44
CA ALA A 735 -16.51 -17.52 7.83
C ALA A 735 -17.27 -18.75 8.32
N SER A 736 -18.59 -18.62 8.44
CA SER A 736 -19.51 -19.73 8.66
C SER A 736 -20.61 -19.73 7.59
N GLY A 737 -20.78 -20.87 6.93
CA GLY A 737 -21.85 -21.10 5.95
C GLY A 737 -23.09 -21.80 6.52
N ASP A 738 -23.10 -22.11 7.82
CA ASP A 738 -24.11 -22.95 8.48
C ASP A 738 -24.66 -22.33 9.77
N ASP A 739 -24.77 -20.99 9.76
CA ASP A 739 -25.30 -20.16 10.84
C ASP A 739 -24.53 -20.29 12.16
N GLY A 740 -23.21 -20.36 12.07
CA GLY A 740 -22.30 -20.29 13.21
C GLY A 740 -21.97 -21.63 13.86
N ARG A 741 -22.43 -22.75 13.29
CA ARG A 741 -22.14 -24.10 13.82
C ARG A 741 -20.70 -24.50 13.55
N THR A 742 -20.23 -24.25 12.32
CA THR A 742 -18.84 -24.48 11.92
C THR A 742 -18.24 -23.22 11.31
N TRP A 743 -16.94 -23.06 11.51
CA TRP A 743 -16.17 -21.90 11.08
C TRP A 743 -14.94 -22.35 10.29
N SER A 744 -14.57 -21.59 9.27
CA SER A 744 -13.34 -21.79 8.52
C SER A 744 -12.10 -21.52 9.39
N ALA A 745 -10.94 -22.01 8.96
CA ALA A 745 -9.68 -21.64 9.60
C ALA A 745 -9.50 -20.10 9.61
N PRO A 746 -9.16 -19.47 10.76
CA PRO A 746 -8.88 -18.05 10.81
C PRO A 746 -7.73 -17.68 9.87
N THR A 747 -7.94 -16.62 9.08
CA THR A 747 -6.93 -16.07 8.15
C THR A 747 -6.59 -14.66 8.60
N GLU A 748 -5.31 -14.32 8.70
CA GLU A 748 -4.87 -13.00 9.13
C GLU A 748 -5.28 -11.91 8.11
N LEU A 749 -5.70 -10.74 8.59
CA LEU A 749 -6.08 -9.61 7.72
C LEU A 749 -4.88 -8.87 7.11
N GLY A 750 -3.66 -9.15 7.56
CA GLY A 750 -2.43 -8.50 7.08
C GLY A 750 -2.19 -7.10 7.68
N PHE A 751 -2.88 -6.74 8.76
CA PHE A 751 -2.63 -5.56 9.58
C PHE A 751 -2.96 -5.84 11.07
N THR A 752 -2.26 -5.13 11.95
CA THR A 752 -2.40 -5.23 13.41
C THR A 752 -3.62 -4.45 13.91
N GLY A 753 -4.31 -4.94 14.92
CA GLY A 753 -5.44 -4.23 15.52
C GLY A 753 -6.16 -5.02 16.61
N MET A 754 -7.09 -4.35 17.29
CA MET A 754 -7.89 -4.93 18.38
C MET A 754 -9.30 -4.38 18.45
N SER A 755 -10.14 -5.07 19.23
CA SER A 755 -11.52 -4.67 19.54
C SER A 755 -12.28 -4.33 18.25
N PRO A 756 -12.44 -5.33 17.35
CA PRO A 756 -13.03 -5.09 16.04
C PRO A 756 -14.53 -4.79 16.14
N CYS A 757 -15.01 -3.81 15.39
CA CYS A 757 -16.44 -3.58 15.16
C CYS A 757 -16.71 -3.61 13.65
N LEU A 758 -17.48 -4.61 13.21
CA LEU A 758 -17.79 -4.85 11.81
C LEU A 758 -19.22 -4.43 11.48
N ARG A 759 -19.40 -3.82 10.31
CA ARG A 759 -20.70 -3.57 9.67
C ARG A 759 -20.68 -3.99 8.22
N VAL A 760 -21.83 -4.43 7.72
CA VAL A 760 -22.05 -4.64 6.28
C VAL A 760 -22.72 -3.39 5.72
N LEU A 761 -22.11 -2.83 4.69
CA LEU A 761 -22.63 -1.68 3.96
C LEU A 761 -23.76 -2.10 3.01
N PRO A 762 -24.65 -1.18 2.60
CA PRO A 762 -25.77 -1.50 1.70
C PRO A 762 -25.36 -2.14 0.37
N ASP A 763 -24.14 -1.86 -0.11
CA ASP A 763 -23.56 -2.42 -1.33
C ASP A 763 -22.79 -3.75 -1.11
N GLY A 764 -22.82 -4.29 0.11
CA GLY A 764 -22.16 -5.54 0.49
C GLY A 764 -20.70 -5.39 0.92
N ARG A 765 -20.08 -4.21 0.77
CA ARG A 765 -18.75 -3.96 1.34
C ARG A 765 -18.77 -4.03 2.86
N LEU A 766 -17.61 -4.19 3.46
CA LEU A 766 -17.43 -4.24 4.90
C LEU A 766 -16.93 -2.88 5.41
N LEU A 767 -17.42 -2.44 6.56
CA LEU A 767 -16.88 -1.31 7.30
C LEU A 767 -16.36 -1.84 8.63
N LEU A 768 -15.05 -1.72 8.85
CA LEU A 768 -14.37 -2.18 10.06
C LEU A 768 -13.79 -0.98 10.80
N ALA A 769 -14.16 -0.81 12.06
CA ALA A 769 -13.47 0.06 13.00
C ALA A 769 -12.73 -0.80 14.02
N TYR A 770 -11.50 -0.43 14.37
CA TYR A 770 -10.69 -1.18 15.33
C TYR A 770 -9.67 -0.24 16.01
N ARG A 771 -9.16 -0.65 17.17
CA ARG A 771 -8.02 0.04 17.81
C ARG A 771 -6.72 -0.32 17.10
N ARG A 772 -5.93 0.68 16.72
CA ARG A 772 -4.56 0.49 16.23
C ARG A 772 -3.64 0.01 17.35
N THR A 773 -2.78 -0.96 17.03
CA THR A 773 -1.64 -1.33 17.87
C THR A 773 -0.49 -0.34 17.71
N VAL A 774 0.18 -0.02 18.82
CA VAL A 774 1.29 0.95 18.87
C VAL A 774 2.61 0.18 19.05
N PRO A 775 3.26 -0.26 17.97
CA PRO A 775 4.46 -1.10 18.06
C PRO A 775 5.71 -0.31 18.49
N THR A 776 5.73 1.02 18.28
CA THR A 776 6.84 1.89 18.65
C THR A 776 6.36 3.16 19.36
N VAL A 777 7.24 3.80 20.13
CA VAL A 777 6.94 5.08 20.84
C VAL A 777 6.68 6.24 19.85
N ALA A 778 7.09 6.09 18.58
CA ALA A 778 6.82 7.06 17.52
C ALA A 778 5.40 6.95 16.94
N ASP A 779 4.72 5.82 17.16
CA ASP A 779 3.32 5.64 16.77
C ASP A 779 2.40 6.17 17.89
N THR A 780 1.28 6.79 17.51
CA THR A 780 0.25 7.22 18.46
C THR A 780 -0.86 6.17 18.54
N ALA A 781 -1.53 6.00 19.67
CA ALA A 781 -2.74 5.19 19.75
C ALA A 781 -3.88 5.92 19.00
N ALA A 782 -4.73 5.16 18.29
CA ALA A 782 -5.91 5.69 17.60
C ALA A 782 -6.95 4.58 17.39
N VAL A 783 -8.20 4.97 17.10
CA VAL A 783 -9.13 4.09 16.36
C VAL A 783 -8.91 4.32 14.87
N GLU A 784 -8.87 3.25 14.10
CA GLU A 784 -8.78 3.28 12.64
C GLU A 784 -10.05 2.70 12.02
N VAL A 785 -10.39 3.20 10.84
CA VAL A 785 -11.50 2.71 10.02
C VAL A 785 -10.98 2.23 8.67
N ARG A 786 -11.51 1.09 8.19
CA ARG A 786 -11.23 0.53 6.86
C ARG A 786 -12.50 0.07 6.15
N ILE A 787 -12.48 0.17 4.83
CA ILE A 787 -13.50 -0.38 3.92
C ILE A 787 -12.98 -1.67 3.31
N GLY A 788 -13.68 -2.78 3.56
CA GLY A 788 -13.31 -4.11 3.08
C GLY A 788 -14.14 -4.57 1.89
N SER A 789 -13.59 -5.49 1.10
CA SER A 789 -14.36 -6.30 0.16
C SER A 789 -15.31 -7.25 0.92
N PRO A 790 -16.41 -7.72 0.31
CA PRO A 790 -17.40 -8.58 0.98
C PRO A 790 -16.84 -9.89 1.56
N ASP A 791 -15.74 -10.38 0.98
CA ASP A 791 -15.01 -11.58 1.41
C ASP A 791 -13.96 -11.31 2.51
N ALA A 792 -13.82 -10.06 2.97
CA ALA A 792 -12.79 -9.60 3.91
C ALA A 792 -11.34 -9.83 3.45
N ALA A 793 -11.11 -10.10 2.16
CA ALA A 793 -9.77 -10.37 1.61
C ALA A 793 -8.98 -9.09 1.32
N ARG A 794 -9.65 -7.96 1.05
CA ARG A 794 -9.02 -6.68 0.70
C ARG A 794 -9.61 -5.58 1.56
N TRP A 795 -8.75 -4.67 2.01
CA TRP A 795 -9.12 -3.56 2.88
C TRP A 795 -8.49 -2.26 2.42
N SER A 796 -9.25 -1.18 2.42
CA SER A 796 -8.75 0.16 2.17
C SER A 796 -7.59 0.49 3.10
N LEU A 797 -6.84 1.52 2.74
CA LEU A 797 -5.95 2.20 3.67
C LEU A 797 -6.72 2.65 4.92
N PRO A 798 -6.08 2.71 6.10
CA PRO A 798 -6.74 3.09 7.33
C PRO A 798 -7.03 4.59 7.37
N LEU A 799 -8.21 4.97 7.84
CA LEU A 799 -8.53 6.33 8.29
C LEU A 799 -8.35 6.38 9.82
N PRO A 800 -7.29 7.00 10.36
CA PRO A 800 -7.16 7.23 11.80
C PRO A 800 -8.16 8.30 12.25
N LEU A 801 -8.91 8.01 13.31
CA LEU A 801 -9.88 8.92 13.89
C LEU A 801 -9.21 9.88 14.90
N PRO A 802 -9.71 11.12 15.04
CA PRO A 802 -9.19 12.07 16.02
C PRO A 802 -9.30 11.56 17.45
N THR A 803 -8.19 11.59 18.18
CA THR A 803 -8.14 11.41 19.64
C THR A 803 -8.63 12.67 20.36
N GLY A 804 -8.57 13.79 19.63
CA GLY A 804 -8.91 15.19 19.93
C GLY A 804 -8.16 15.80 21.11
N SER A 805 -6.88 15.43 21.19
CA SER A 805 -5.76 16.31 21.51
C SER A 805 -4.86 16.39 20.28
N ASP A 806 -4.11 17.49 20.11
CA ASP A 806 -3.02 17.55 19.13
C ASP A 806 -1.80 16.72 19.60
N GLU A 807 -1.75 16.38 20.89
CA GLU A 807 -0.70 15.55 21.47
C GLU A 807 -0.92 14.07 21.14
N PRO A 808 0.17 13.35 20.78
CA PRO A 808 0.10 11.91 20.55
C PRO A 808 -0.25 11.18 21.84
N LEU A 809 -0.97 10.07 21.72
CA LEU A 809 -1.28 9.13 22.79
C LEU A 809 -0.26 7.98 22.74
N PRO A 810 0.84 8.03 23.51
CA PRO A 810 1.93 7.05 23.38
C PRO A 810 1.59 5.66 23.95
N TYR A 811 0.46 5.50 24.63
CA TYR A 811 0.05 4.23 25.23
C TYR A 811 -1.22 3.70 24.57
N GLU A 812 -1.16 2.43 24.15
CA GLU A 812 -2.20 1.74 23.40
C GLU A 812 -3.59 1.82 24.05
N TYR A 813 -3.68 1.73 25.38
CA TYR A 813 -4.95 1.68 26.11
C TYR A 813 -5.59 3.04 26.41
N GLN A 814 -5.07 4.11 25.81
CA GLN A 814 -5.64 5.45 25.93
C GLN A 814 -6.87 5.66 25.02
N VAL A 815 -7.06 4.82 24.00
CA VAL A 815 -8.15 4.95 23.01
C VAL A 815 -8.58 3.55 22.54
N GLY A 816 -9.82 3.36 22.12
CA GLY A 816 -10.25 2.09 21.53
C GLY A 816 -11.72 1.73 21.71
N TYR A 817 -12.00 0.44 21.52
CA TYR A 817 -13.33 -0.19 21.61
C TYR A 817 -14.37 0.56 20.80
N PRO A 818 -14.20 0.64 19.46
CA PRO A 818 -15.14 1.33 18.62
C PRO A 818 -16.49 0.62 18.56
N SER A 819 -17.55 1.39 18.36
CA SER A 819 -18.89 0.92 18.03
C SER A 819 -19.43 1.75 16.87
N ILE A 820 -19.99 1.09 15.85
CA ILE A 820 -20.45 1.74 14.62
C ILE A 820 -21.98 1.79 14.57
N VAL A 821 -22.54 2.94 14.24
CA VAL A 821 -23.96 3.14 13.96
C VAL A 821 -24.12 3.86 12.61
N THR A 822 -25.10 3.46 11.80
CA THR A 822 -25.39 4.13 10.53
C THR A 822 -26.03 5.50 10.79
N SER A 823 -25.59 6.54 10.07
CA SER A 823 -26.23 7.86 10.10
C SER A 823 -27.55 7.83 9.32
N VAL A 824 -28.48 8.74 9.64
CA VAL A 824 -29.63 9.03 8.76
C VAL A 824 -29.21 9.67 7.44
N THR A 825 -28.00 10.24 7.37
CA THR A 825 -27.42 10.80 6.15
C THR A 825 -26.81 9.68 5.32
N SER A 826 -27.27 9.53 4.08
CA SER A 826 -26.82 8.45 3.18
C SER A 826 -25.29 8.46 3.01
N GLY A 827 -24.67 7.28 3.13
CA GLY A 827 -23.22 7.09 2.99
C GLY A 827 -22.39 7.55 4.20
N GLU A 828 -23.03 8.06 5.27
CA GLU A 828 -22.35 8.45 6.49
C GLU A 828 -22.55 7.44 7.62
N HIS A 829 -21.51 7.30 8.44
CA HIS A 829 -21.49 6.42 9.60
C HIS A 829 -20.91 7.14 10.80
N LEU A 830 -21.36 6.71 11.97
CA LEU A 830 -20.99 7.23 13.28
C LEU A 830 -20.14 6.18 13.99
N VAL A 831 -18.90 6.53 14.32
CA VAL A 831 -17.97 5.67 15.04
C VAL A 831 -17.74 6.24 16.43
N LEU A 832 -18.32 5.57 17.43
CA LEU A 832 -18.10 5.90 18.84
C LEU A 832 -16.88 5.15 19.35
N HIS A 833 -16.06 5.79 20.17
CA HIS A 833 -14.91 5.15 20.82
C HIS A 833 -14.52 5.94 22.06
N TYR A 834 -13.85 5.30 23.02
CA TYR A 834 -13.23 6.08 24.09
C TYR A 834 -11.89 6.65 23.64
N SER A 835 -11.47 7.75 24.25
CA SER A 835 -10.16 8.39 24.10
C SER A 835 -9.68 8.90 25.47
N TYR A 836 -8.43 9.32 25.58
CA TYR A 836 -7.84 9.86 26.80
C TYR A 836 -7.52 11.34 26.60
N ARG A 837 -7.73 12.13 27.65
CA ARG A 837 -7.27 13.51 27.73
C ARG A 837 -6.55 13.71 29.06
N ASP A 838 -5.35 14.28 29.00
CA ASP A 838 -4.55 14.55 30.19
C ASP A 838 -5.31 15.45 31.17
N GLY A 839 -5.21 15.15 32.47
CA GLY A 839 -5.95 15.84 33.54
C GLY A 839 -7.45 15.56 33.63
N GLU A 840 -8.09 14.97 32.60
CA GLU A 840 -9.51 14.59 32.63
C GLU A 840 -9.72 13.07 32.75
N GLY A 841 -8.88 12.27 32.08
CA GLY A 841 -9.01 10.81 32.02
C GLY A 841 -9.64 10.32 30.72
N ARG A 842 -10.30 9.15 30.76
CA ARG A 842 -10.89 8.50 29.58
C ARG A 842 -12.32 8.97 29.35
N LEU A 843 -12.61 9.51 28.18
CA LEU A 843 -13.89 10.08 27.78
C LEU A 843 -14.41 9.43 26.51
N LEU A 844 -15.71 9.57 26.24
CA LEU A 844 -16.35 9.01 25.05
C LEU A 844 -16.38 10.03 23.92
N ARG A 845 -16.05 9.59 22.69
CA ARG A 845 -16.04 10.41 21.48
C ARG A 845 -16.89 9.80 20.38
N LEU A 846 -17.25 10.64 19.42
CA LEU A 846 -17.95 10.30 18.20
C LEU A 846 -17.20 10.89 17.02
N ALA A 847 -16.89 10.07 16.01
CA ALA A 847 -16.44 10.53 14.71
C ALA A 847 -17.51 10.22 13.66
N ARG A 848 -17.84 11.21 12.83
CA ARG A 848 -18.67 11.04 11.64
C ARG A 848 -17.76 10.84 10.44
N ILE A 849 -17.96 9.76 9.72
CA ILE A 849 -17.20 9.40 8.52
C ILE A 849 -18.14 9.27 7.32
N ARG A 850 -17.59 9.49 6.12
CA ARG A 850 -18.26 9.21 4.85
C ARG A 850 -17.57 8.09 4.12
N VAL A 851 -18.34 7.11 3.65
CA VAL A 851 -17.84 6.04 2.80
C VAL A 851 -18.02 6.46 1.34
N PRO A 852 -16.96 6.42 0.51
CA PRO A 852 -17.08 6.70 -0.92
C PRO A 852 -18.03 5.71 -1.62
N GLU A 853 -18.87 6.21 -2.51
CA GLU A 853 -19.70 5.38 -3.40
C GLU A 853 -18.80 4.52 -4.32
N LEU A 854 -19.34 3.39 -4.81
CA LEU A 854 -18.68 2.65 -5.88
C LEU A 854 -18.76 3.51 -7.16
N GLY A 855 -17.59 3.91 -7.65
CA GLY A 855 -17.44 4.70 -8.88
C GLY A 855 -17.62 3.89 -10.14
#